data_AF-A0A1Y3W0K0-F1
#
_entry.id   AF-A0A1Y3W0K0-F1
#
_cell.length_a   1.000
_cell.length_b   1.000
_cell.length_c   1.000
_cell.angle_alpha   90.00
_cell.angle_beta   90.00
_cell.angle_gamma   90.00
#
_symmetry.space_group_name_H-M   'P 1'
#
loop_
_entity.id
_entity.type
_entity.pdbx_description
1 polymer ?
#
loop_
_entity_poly.entity_id
_entity_poly.type
_entity_poly.pdbx_seq_one_letter_code
_entity_poly.pdbx_strand_id
1 'polypeptide(L)'
;MLKINHFTKLFFSGILLLCFSGAFAQEQEDRLLQLMKRELAYSMEQLKKQESVPYYMNLRAMDDRTITVVSSFGAVTTSNENRMRTLVPQVRLGSPDLDNFKYNMQGGFAGPNAQGARGVVLPLDDDATDAIREAIWRETLKRYEFARNMYDQAKTRATVSVADEDKAPCFSDAPMERYYEAPLAAGRQKMDIKRAWEQRLNEVSAVFKACPELSEGSASFSFQVLRTYFVNSEGSVVVQNRIATRVMLMASLKAADGMELPLNRDYFAYTPDDLPDNDRMIADARDMINRLLALRDAPVADPYTGPAILSGPASGVFFHEIFGHRLEGHRLKSGGQTFKKMVGEQVLPVEFQVYCTPLLERYADTDLYGHYVYDDEGVKAHRVDNVVNGVLKEFLMSRVPLDGFPSSNGHGRTSGGGDPVSRQSNLIIETTHAYTEDELRAMLVAEAQKQGKEYGYYFRTVTSGFTYTGEGGSLNSFNVTPLEVYRVFVDGRPDQLVRGVDLIGTPLSMFSNIAAAGDKPSVFTGVCGAESGWVPVTASSPTIFVSKIETQRRAQARDIAPILPSPKPEVVKENNPDDVIFAAMRSEQERNKAALVLPNGPKPYYISYTIARYRHFQMAASLGGLMLSNVSPWQMSGGTQVLLGDYQRNSDVQYQEQIAPAQLPSEVDYDVIRRGLWESSDMMYKYALGMMAQKMNYLQQNPLPSEEAALADMQPLPTVTRVQERPEAYKIDQGVLERLVTEVSAVFNEYKEIYNSSVAINGLEVDMYRLTTEGVQLKEPGGYVSVTVSAEVRGDDGSNLGDSFSLSLLNPAEIPSVEELKERVKAFAEGLMQLKAAPPVAEYYNGPILFEGGAVATVLANNLLYRGGLIAARSLMPMGRGLADQFGQKIMDERLTVKNYTNKKEYNGTPLYGYYEMDGDGVTPEAEMVLVEKGVFKKMLNGRIPALKAPETTGSSRFMMSPQSPTLVTGTGTIHVQAEKGVAHEKMKKLLIKAAKAAGQSCAYIVRGISGSALVVYRVDLKDGKETRVRTTGFHMPELTKLLKLVAISSKEEVMNYLPNAYPASMIYPAGMIVDGMVIEKANPKTEKEPALKLPRQRD
;
A
#
# COMPACT_ATOMS: atom_id res chain seq x y z
N MET A 1 -52.12 48.55 -1.42
CA MET A 1 -51.81 48.66 -2.86
C MET A 1 -50.38 49.13 -3.02
N LEU A 2 -49.44 48.22 -3.31
CA LEU A 2 -48.11 48.55 -3.83
C LEU A 2 -47.95 47.68 -5.08
N LYS A 3 -48.17 48.28 -6.25
CA LYS A 3 -48.01 47.61 -7.55
C LYS A 3 -46.52 47.38 -7.77
N ILE A 4 -46.04 46.17 -7.48
CA ILE A 4 -44.73 45.72 -7.94
C ILE A 4 -44.79 45.66 -9.47
N ASN A 5 -43.92 46.44 -10.10
CA ASN A 5 -43.90 46.68 -11.54
C ASN A 5 -43.60 45.39 -12.31
N HIS A 6 -44.23 45.19 -13.48
CA HIS A 6 -44.07 44.00 -14.31
C HIS A 6 -42.60 43.78 -14.73
N PHE A 7 -41.85 44.88 -14.86
CA PHE A 7 -40.40 44.89 -15.08
C PHE A 7 -39.59 44.28 -13.94
N THR A 8 -40.01 44.39 -12.68
CA THR A 8 -39.28 43.82 -11.54
C THR A 8 -39.44 42.30 -11.49
N LYS A 9 -40.60 41.76 -11.89
CA LYS A 9 -40.82 40.30 -12.05
C LYS A 9 -40.03 39.74 -13.24
N LEU A 10 -39.98 40.45 -14.38
CA LEU A 10 -39.15 40.06 -15.53
C LEU A 10 -37.66 40.14 -15.23
N PHE A 11 -37.21 41.10 -14.42
CA PHE A 11 -35.81 41.21 -14.00
C PHE A 11 -35.40 40.07 -13.04
N PHE A 12 -36.25 39.71 -12.08
CA PHE A 12 -36.01 38.54 -11.21
C PHE A 12 -36.11 37.20 -11.96
N SER A 13 -37.03 37.04 -12.91
CA SER A 13 -37.08 35.86 -13.78
C SER A 13 -35.91 35.80 -14.77
N GLY A 14 -35.43 36.95 -15.28
CA GLY A 14 -34.27 37.04 -16.16
C GLY A 14 -32.95 36.73 -15.45
N ILE A 15 -32.79 37.17 -14.20
CA ILE A 15 -31.64 36.81 -13.36
C ILE A 15 -31.68 35.33 -12.96
N LEU A 16 -32.87 34.77 -12.66
CA LEU A 16 -33.01 33.32 -12.44
C LEU A 16 -32.63 32.52 -13.70
N LEU A 17 -33.10 32.93 -14.90
CA LEU A 17 -32.78 32.27 -16.17
C LEU A 17 -31.27 32.35 -16.52
N LEU A 18 -30.60 33.46 -16.21
CA LEU A 18 -29.16 33.63 -16.45
C LEU A 18 -28.29 32.80 -15.48
N CYS A 19 -28.71 32.61 -14.23
CA CYS A 19 -28.01 31.74 -13.27
C CYS A 19 -28.22 30.24 -13.57
N PHE A 20 -29.42 29.84 -14.02
CA PHE A 20 -29.68 28.44 -14.40
C PHE A 20 -29.06 28.06 -15.75
N SER A 21 -28.88 28.98 -16.71
CA SER A 21 -28.24 28.66 -17.99
C SER A 21 -26.75 28.31 -17.88
N GLY A 22 -26.02 28.90 -16.92
CA GLY A 22 -24.58 28.69 -16.77
C GLY A 22 -24.21 27.29 -16.28
N ALA A 23 -24.89 26.78 -15.25
CA ALA A 23 -24.65 25.43 -14.72
C ALA A 23 -25.05 24.33 -15.72
N PHE A 24 -26.16 24.53 -16.44
CA PHE A 24 -26.58 23.61 -17.51
C PHE A 24 -25.61 23.58 -18.69
N ALA A 25 -25.05 24.73 -19.07
CA ALA A 25 -24.01 24.79 -20.11
C ALA A 25 -22.74 24.05 -19.66
N GLN A 26 -22.28 24.27 -18.42
CA GLN A 26 -21.11 23.58 -17.87
C GLN A 26 -21.30 22.06 -17.74
N GLU A 27 -22.47 21.58 -17.30
CA GLU A 27 -22.80 20.15 -17.28
C GLU A 27 -22.68 19.53 -18.69
N GLN A 28 -23.11 20.27 -19.71
CA GLN A 28 -23.10 19.81 -21.09
C GLN A 28 -21.68 19.81 -21.71
N GLU A 29 -20.80 20.67 -21.22
CA GLU A 29 -19.38 20.75 -21.59
C GLU A 29 -18.49 19.74 -20.84
N ASP A 30 -18.96 19.17 -19.72
CA ASP A 30 -18.24 18.18 -18.90
C ASP A 30 -18.05 16.84 -19.64
N ARG A 31 -16.90 16.68 -20.29
CA ARG A 31 -16.61 15.54 -21.18
C ARG A 31 -16.65 14.20 -20.45
N LEU A 32 -16.08 14.11 -19.25
CA LEU A 32 -16.07 12.88 -18.47
C LEU A 32 -17.50 12.44 -18.13
N LEU A 33 -18.33 13.38 -17.65
CA LEU A 33 -19.73 13.09 -17.36
C LEU A 33 -20.48 12.59 -18.61
N GLN A 34 -20.30 13.25 -19.76
CA GLN A 34 -20.95 12.82 -21.00
C GLN A 34 -20.47 11.43 -21.47
N LEU A 35 -19.18 11.12 -21.32
CA LEU A 35 -18.63 9.79 -21.63
C LEU A 35 -19.23 8.71 -20.71
N MET A 36 -19.29 8.95 -19.41
CA MET A 36 -19.90 8.01 -18.46
C MET A 36 -21.37 7.73 -18.81
N LYS A 37 -22.15 8.76 -19.15
CA LYS A 37 -23.56 8.59 -19.56
C LYS A 37 -23.68 7.73 -20.82
N ARG A 38 -22.84 7.98 -21.83
CA ARG A 38 -22.85 7.22 -23.10
C ARG A 38 -22.44 5.76 -22.88
N GLU A 39 -21.37 5.52 -22.13
CA GLU A 39 -20.87 4.17 -21.88
C GLU A 39 -21.81 3.36 -20.98
N LEU A 40 -22.46 3.98 -20.00
CA LEU A 40 -23.50 3.34 -19.20
C LEU A 40 -24.71 2.94 -20.06
N ALA A 41 -25.21 3.87 -20.89
CA ALA A 41 -26.34 3.61 -21.78
C ALA A 41 -26.04 2.46 -22.76
N TYR A 42 -24.87 2.50 -23.39
CA TYR A 42 -24.39 1.44 -24.27
C TYR A 42 -24.32 0.09 -23.53
N SER A 43 -23.65 0.06 -22.37
CA SER A 43 -23.43 -1.17 -21.62
C SER A 43 -24.76 -1.79 -21.18
N MET A 44 -25.69 -0.98 -20.68
CA MET A 44 -27.02 -1.44 -20.30
C MET A 44 -27.79 -2.00 -21.51
N GLU A 45 -27.74 -1.34 -22.66
CA GLU A 45 -28.43 -1.81 -23.87
C GLU A 45 -27.87 -3.15 -24.38
N GLN A 46 -26.54 -3.33 -24.38
CA GLN A 46 -25.93 -4.58 -24.84
C GLN A 46 -26.11 -5.72 -23.83
N LEU A 47 -25.98 -5.46 -22.53
CA LEU A 47 -26.14 -6.48 -21.50
C LEU A 47 -27.59 -6.97 -21.39
N LYS A 48 -28.58 -6.15 -21.76
CA LYS A 48 -29.99 -6.61 -21.91
C LYS A 48 -30.18 -7.72 -22.95
N LYS A 49 -29.21 -7.92 -23.85
CA LYS A 49 -29.24 -8.97 -24.89
C LYS A 49 -28.62 -10.29 -24.40
N GLN A 50 -28.06 -10.31 -23.19
CA GLN A 50 -27.43 -11.48 -22.59
C GLN A 50 -28.43 -12.29 -21.76
N GLU A 51 -28.09 -13.54 -21.44
CA GLU A 51 -28.95 -14.42 -20.61
C GLU A 51 -29.19 -13.84 -19.21
N SER A 52 -28.14 -13.30 -18.59
CA SER A 52 -28.22 -12.67 -17.26
C SER A 52 -28.46 -11.16 -17.42
N VAL A 53 -29.71 -10.77 -17.60
CA VAL A 53 -30.08 -9.37 -17.85
C VAL A 53 -29.89 -8.52 -16.58
N PRO A 54 -29.13 -7.40 -16.64
CA PRO A 54 -29.09 -6.44 -15.54
C PRO A 54 -30.39 -5.66 -15.45
N TYR A 55 -30.92 -5.52 -14.24
CA TYR A 55 -32.06 -4.65 -13.97
C TYR A 55 -31.62 -3.25 -13.49
N TYR A 56 -30.41 -3.13 -12.93
CA TYR A 56 -29.83 -1.87 -12.50
C TYR A 56 -28.32 -1.83 -12.73
N MET A 57 -27.82 -0.66 -13.16
CA MET A 57 -26.40 -0.36 -13.29
C MET A 57 -26.10 1.08 -12.89
N ASN A 58 -24.90 1.33 -12.34
CA ASN A 58 -24.37 2.69 -12.18
C ASN A 58 -22.87 2.76 -12.48
N LEU A 59 -22.39 3.98 -12.70
CA LEU A 59 -20.97 4.32 -12.73
C LEU A 59 -20.72 5.46 -11.74
N ARG A 60 -19.81 5.23 -10.79
CA ARG A 60 -19.32 6.27 -9.87
C ARG A 60 -17.85 6.57 -10.17
N ALA A 61 -17.52 7.81 -10.52
CA ALA A 61 -16.13 8.25 -10.65
C ALA A 61 -15.75 9.22 -9.51
N MET A 62 -14.52 9.15 -9.04
CA MET A 62 -13.95 9.99 -7.98
C MET A 62 -12.65 10.59 -8.49
N ASP A 63 -12.58 11.91 -8.66
CA ASP A 63 -11.36 12.68 -8.92
C ASP A 63 -10.90 13.26 -7.58
N ASP A 64 -9.88 12.65 -7.00
CA ASP A 64 -9.37 12.95 -5.66
C ASP A 64 -7.99 13.60 -5.79
N ARG A 65 -7.89 14.84 -5.31
CA ARG A 65 -6.63 15.57 -5.17
C ARG A 65 -6.35 15.83 -3.71
N THR A 66 -5.21 15.33 -3.24
CA THR A 66 -4.80 15.45 -1.84
C THR A 66 -3.40 16.05 -1.72
N ILE A 67 -3.23 17.00 -0.81
CA ILE A 67 -1.93 17.49 -0.34
C ILE A 67 -1.72 16.96 1.06
N THR A 68 -0.54 16.42 1.36
CA THR A 68 -0.18 15.92 2.68
C THR A 68 1.21 16.41 3.07
N VAL A 69 1.32 17.01 4.25
CA VAL A 69 2.59 17.42 4.86
C VAL A 69 2.65 16.85 6.26
N VAL A 70 3.76 16.19 6.60
CA VAL A 70 4.02 15.68 7.95
C VAL A 70 5.37 16.21 8.39
N SER A 71 5.41 16.80 9.58
CA SER A 71 6.62 17.25 10.24
C SER A 71 6.75 16.56 11.59
N SER A 72 7.94 16.04 11.88
CA SER A 72 8.26 15.37 13.14
C SER A 72 9.44 16.05 13.79
N PHE A 73 9.28 16.45 15.05
CA PHE A 73 10.30 17.16 15.82
C PHE A 73 10.94 18.33 15.03
N GLY A 74 10.16 19.09 14.26
CA GLY A 74 10.64 20.26 13.53
C GLY A 74 11.28 20.00 12.17
N ALA A 75 11.26 18.76 11.68
CA ALA A 75 11.75 18.40 10.35
C ALA A 75 10.66 17.71 9.54
N VAL A 76 10.48 18.11 8.27
CA VAL A 76 9.51 17.48 7.38
C VAL A 76 9.91 16.03 7.13
N THR A 77 8.98 15.10 7.31
CA THR A 77 9.15 13.66 7.03
C THR A 77 8.44 13.25 5.74
N THR A 78 7.32 13.90 5.41
CA THR A 78 6.54 13.63 4.18
C THR A 78 5.98 14.94 3.65
N SER A 79 6.04 15.14 2.33
CA SER A 79 5.44 16.32 1.70
C SER A 79 5.05 16.04 0.24
N ASN A 80 3.82 15.57 0.05
CA ASN A 80 3.34 15.03 -1.21
C ASN A 80 2.09 15.75 -1.71
N GLU A 81 1.94 15.81 -3.03
CA GLU A 81 0.69 16.13 -3.71
C GLU A 81 0.34 14.93 -4.59
N ASN A 82 -0.87 14.42 -4.46
CA ASN A 82 -1.37 13.32 -5.26
C ASN A 82 -2.68 13.72 -5.95
N ARG A 83 -2.87 13.27 -7.19
CA ARG A 83 -4.16 13.32 -7.88
C ARG A 83 -4.43 11.96 -8.50
N MET A 84 -5.58 11.37 -8.18
CA MET A 84 -6.01 10.11 -8.73
C MET A 84 -7.46 10.20 -9.15
N ARG A 85 -7.78 9.65 -10.33
CA ARG A 85 -9.16 9.48 -10.77
C ARG A 85 -9.49 8.00 -10.83
N THR A 86 -10.53 7.58 -10.13
CA THR A 86 -10.98 6.18 -10.10
C THR A 86 -12.45 6.06 -10.49
N LEU A 87 -12.85 4.94 -11.09
CA LEU A 87 -14.23 4.64 -11.45
C LEU A 87 -14.65 3.25 -10.99
N VAL A 88 -15.86 3.17 -10.43
CA VAL A 88 -16.46 1.97 -9.84
C VAL A 88 -17.83 1.75 -10.49
N PRO A 89 -17.99 0.71 -11.32
CA PRO A 89 -19.29 0.27 -11.80
C PRO A 89 -19.99 -0.62 -10.76
N GLN A 90 -21.30 -0.47 -10.62
CA GLN A 90 -22.15 -1.46 -9.96
C GLN A 90 -23.09 -2.09 -10.99
N VAL A 91 -23.24 -3.40 -10.91
CA VAL A 91 -24.13 -4.19 -11.77
C VAL A 91 -25.00 -5.09 -10.91
N ARG A 92 -26.32 -5.00 -11.09
CA ARG A 92 -27.29 -5.88 -10.41
C ARG A 92 -28.07 -6.73 -11.40
N LEU A 93 -28.05 -8.05 -11.17
CA LEU A 93 -28.66 -9.07 -12.03
C LEU A 93 -29.78 -9.79 -11.28
N GLY A 94 -30.86 -10.14 -11.99
CA GLY A 94 -32.03 -10.78 -11.40
C GLY A 94 -33.18 -9.80 -11.22
N SER A 95 -33.67 -9.67 -9.98
CA SER A 95 -34.76 -8.77 -9.64
C SER A 95 -34.52 -8.13 -8.27
N PRO A 96 -35.25 -7.05 -7.90
CA PRO A 96 -35.16 -6.48 -6.56
C PRO A 96 -35.35 -7.50 -5.43
N ASP A 97 -36.13 -8.57 -5.62
CA ASP A 97 -36.38 -9.56 -4.56
C ASP A 97 -35.25 -10.60 -4.40
N LEU A 98 -34.56 -10.92 -5.50
CA LEU A 98 -33.46 -11.88 -5.56
C LEU A 98 -32.44 -11.42 -6.59
N ASP A 99 -31.30 -10.92 -6.10
CA ASP A 99 -30.17 -10.51 -6.94
C ASP A 99 -28.82 -11.03 -6.42
N ASN A 100 -27.74 -10.61 -7.07
CA ASN A 100 -26.37 -10.98 -6.74
C ASN A 100 -25.90 -10.54 -5.33
N PHE A 101 -26.63 -9.69 -4.61
CA PHE A 101 -26.32 -9.25 -3.25
C PHE A 101 -27.24 -9.88 -2.19
N LYS A 102 -28.21 -10.74 -2.55
CA LYS A 102 -29.14 -11.35 -1.59
C LYS A 102 -28.45 -12.04 -0.40
N TYR A 103 -27.39 -12.82 -0.68
CA TYR A 103 -26.63 -13.57 0.32
C TYR A 103 -25.13 -13.25 0.32
N ASN A 104 -24.73 -12.26 -0.46
CA ASN A 104 -23.36 -11.82 -0.60
C ASN A 104 -23.27 -10.39 -0.06
N MET A 105 -22.27 -10.12 0.77
CA MET A 105 -22.13 -8.82 1.40
C MET A 105 -21.85 -7.74 0.35
N GLN A 106 -22.76 -6.76 0.23
CA GLN A 106 -22.47 -5.51 -0.46
C GLN A 106 -21.38 -4.76 0.31
N GLY A 107 -20.35 -4.27 -0.39
CA GLY A 107 -19.21 -3.59 0.22
C GLY A 107 -18.10 -4.52 0.75
N GLY A 108 -18.37 -5.81 1.00
CA GLY A 108 -17.39 -6.74 1.56
C GLY A 108 -16.36 -7.28 0.56
N PHE A 109 -15.14 -7.58 1.03
CA PHE A 109 -14.14 -8.37 0.29
C PHE A 109 -14.54 -9.87 0.33
N ALA A 110 -15.42 -10.33 -0.56
CA ALA A 110 -15.84 -11.73 -0.52
C ALA A 110 -14.86 -12.70 -1.26
N GLY A 111 -14.27 -13.64 -0.51
CA GLY A 111 -13.69 -14.91 -1.01
C GLY A 111 -12.18 -15.14 -0.71
N PRO A 112 -11.67 -16.39 -0.77
CA PRO A 112 -10.26 -16.74 -0.49
C PRO A 112 -9.22 -16.09 -1.43
N ASN A 113 -9.70 -15.48 -2.51
CA ASN A 113 -8.96 -14.71 -3.50
C ASN A 113 -9.29 -13.21 -3.44
N ALA A 114 -9.79 -12.69 -2.30
CA ALA A 114 -10.35 -11.37 -2.00
C ALA A 114 -9.78 -10.15 -2.77
N GLN A 115 -10.00 -10.14 -4.09
CA GLN A 115 -10.05 -8.97 -4.93
C GLN A 115 -11.53 -8.63 -5.06
N GLY A 116 -12.14 -8.09 -3.99
CA GLY A 116 -13.31 -7.24 -4.19
C GLY A 116 -12.97 -6.26 -5.31
N ALA A 117 -13.85 -6.08 -6.28
CA ALA A 117 -13.52 -5.36 -7.50
C ALA A 117 -13.10 -3.93 -7.16
N ARG A 118 -11.79 -3.68 -7.08
CA ARG A 118 -11.24 -2.33 -6.89
C ARG A 118 -11.58 -1.55 -8.16
N GLY A 119 -12.09 -0.34 -7.99
CA GLY A 119 -12.35 0.56 -9.13
C GLY A 119 -11.13 0.69 -10.05
N VAL A 120 -11.39 1.04 -11.30
CA VAL A 120 -10.35 1.24 -12.31
C VAL A 120 -9.83 2.67 -12.27
N VAL A 121 -8.53 2.87 -12.44
CA VAL A 121 -7.96 4.21 -12.62
C VAL A 121 -8.37 4.73 -13.99
N LEU A 122 -8.80 5.99 -14.06
CA LEU A 122 -9.09 6.68 -15.32
C LEU A 122 -7.96 7.66 -15.66
N PRO A 123 -7.76 7.98 -16.95
CA PRO A 123 -6.93 9.12 -17.34
C PRO A 123 -7.31 10.41 -16.61
N LEU A 124 -6.30 11.20 -16.25
CA LEU A 124 -6.45 12.53 -15.66
C LEU A 124 -6.84 13.60 -16.68
N ASP A 125 -6.62 13.29 -17.97
CA ASP A 125 -7.00 14.10 -19.12
C ASP A 125 -8.35 13.65 -19.67
N ASP A 126 -9.31 14.58 -19.76
CA ASP A 126 -10.65 14.31 -20.26
C ASP A 126 -10.68 14.10 -21.78
N ASP A 127 -9.59 14.46 -22.49
CA ASP A 127 -9.45 14.31 -23.94
C ASP A 127 -9.05 12.88 -24.35
N ALA A 128 -8.58 12.07 -23.40
CA ALA A 128 -8.19 10.67 -23.61
C ALA A 128 -9.41 9.73 -23.70
N THR A 129 -10.31 10.02 -24.63
CA THR A 129 -11.62 9.37 -24.77
C THR A 129 -11.53 7.85 -24.87
N ASP A 130 -10.64 7.32 -25.71
CA ASP A 130 -10.52 5.87 -25.91
C ASP A 130 -9.98 5.14 -24.68
N ALA A 131 -9.02 5.74 -23.97
CA ALA A 131 -8.49 5.22 -22.71
C ALA A 131 -9.58 5.18 -21.62
N ILE A 132 -10.38 6.25 -21.49
CA ILE A 132 -11.51 6.31 -20.54
C ILE A 132 -12.54 5.23 -20.88
N ARG A 133 -12.95 5.12 -22.15
CA ARG A 133 -13.95 4.14 -22.60
C ARG A 133 -13.47 2.71 -22.39
N GLU A 134 -12.20 2.41 -22.70
CA GLU A 134 -11.63 1.08 -22.48
C GLU A 134 -11.59 0.72 -20.99
N ALA A 135 -11.19 1.67 -20.13
CA ALA A 135 -11.20 1.46 -18.68
C ALA A 135 -12.61 1.18 -18.15
N ILE A 136 -13.62 1.97 -18.56
CA ILE A 136 -15.03 1.75 -18.20
C ILE A 136 -15.52 0.39 -18.69
N TRP A 137 -15.25 0.05 -19.95
CA TRP A 137 -15.66 -1.22 -20.55
C TRP A 137 -15.08 -2.42 -19.80
N ARG A 138 -13.77 -2.42 -19.53
CA ARG A 138 -13.07 -3.52 -18.87
C ARG A 138 -13.61 -3.74 -17.47
N GLU A 139 -13.75 -2.67 -16.70
CA GLU A 139 -14.23 -2.77 -15.32
C GLU A 139 -15.72 -3.14 -15.27
N THR A 140 -16.54 -2.64 -16.21
CA THR A 140 -17.95 -3.03 -16.31
C THR A 140 -18.11 -4.51 -16.64
N LEU A 141 -17.31 -5.05 -17.56
CA LEU A 141 -17.28 -6.49 -17.87
C LEU A 141 -16.88 -7.33 -16.65
N LYS A 142 -15.82 -6.93 -15.95
CA LYS A 142 -15.36 -7.59 -14.73
C LYS A 142 -16.46 -7.61 -13.66
N ARG A 143 -17.15 -6.47 -13.47
CA ARG A 143 -18.27 -6.33 -12.53
C ARG A 143 -19.50 -7.15 -12.95
N TYR A 144 -19.79 -7.23 -14.24
CA TYR A 144 -20.87 -8.07 -14.77
C TYR A 144 -20.60 -9.57 -14.52
N GLU A 145 -19.41 -10.07 -14.84
CA GLU A 145 -19.05 -11.48 -14.59
C GLU A 145 -19.00 -11.82 -13.09
N PHE A 146 -18.53 -10.89 -12.25
CA PHE A 146 -18.66 -11.02 -10.80
C PHE A 146 -20.13 -11.13 -10.37
N ALA A 147 -20.98 -10.23 -10.85
CA ALA A 147 -22.41 -10.24 -10.53
C ALA A 147 -23.10 -11.54 -11.00
N ARG A 148 -22.72 -12.09 -12.15
CA ARG A 148 -23.25 -13.39 -12.63
C ARG A 148 -22.91 -14.52 -11.67
N ASN A 149 -21.64 -14.66 -11.31
CA ASN A 149 -21.18 -15.70 -10.39
C ASN A 149 -21.89 -15.59 -9.03
N MET A 150 -22.02 -14.36 -8.52
CA MET A 150 -22.71 -14.09 -7.27
C MET A 150 -24.23 -14.36 -7.35
N TYR A 151 -24.87 -14.05 -8.48
CA TYR A 151 -26.28 -14.33 -8.70
C TYR A 151 -26.57 -15.84 -8.82
N ASP A 152 -25.69 -16.60 -9.49
CA ASP A 152 -25.81 -18.06 -9.58
C ASP A 152 -25.65 -18.73 -8.21
N GLN A 153 -24.72 -18.23 -7.39
CA GLN A 153 -24.60 -18.65 -6.00
C GLN A 153 -25.85 -18.27 -5.19
N ALA A 154 -26.40 -17.07 -5.40
CA ALA A 154 -27.59 -16.62 -4.70
C ALA A 154 -28.82 -17.47 -5.03
N LYS A 155 -29.05 -17.79 -6.31
CA LYS A 155 -30.11 -18.72 -6.75
C LYS A 155 -29.96 -20.10 -6.11
N THR A 156 -28.75 -20.65 -6.14
CA THR A 156 -28.46 -21.97 -5.56
C THR A 156 -28.67 -21.96 -4.05
N ARG A 157 -28.24 -20.90 -3.36
CA ARG A 157 -28.41 -20.77 -1.92
C ARG A 157 -29.88 -20.59 -1.53
N ALA A 158 -30.66 -19.86 -2.32
CA ALA A 158 -32.09 -19.67 -2.09
C ALA A 158 -32.89 -20.99 -2.07
N THR A 159 -32.46 -22.02 -2.82
CA THR A 159 -33.17 -23.31 -2.87
C THR A 159 -32.82 -24.25 -1.71
N VAL A 160 -31.66 -24.06 -1.07
CA VAL A 160 -31.17 -24.91 0.03
C VAL A 160 -31.17 -24.22 1.39
N SER A 161 -31.59 -22.96 1.46
CA SER A 161 -31.68 -22.18 2.70
C SER A 161 -33.11 -22.11 3.21
N VAL A 162 -33.27 -21.99 4.52
CA VAL A 162 -34.55 -21.60 5.11
C VAL A 162 -34.90 -20.15 4.71
N ALA A 163 -36.17 -19.79 4.77
CA ALA A 163 -36.61 -18.44 4.45
C ALA A 163 -35.99 -17.42 5.43
N ASP A 164 -35.46 -16.32 4.90
CA ASP A 164 -34.89 -15.24 5.71
C ASP A 164 -35.96 -14.65 6.64
N GLU A 165 -35.56 -14.23 7.85
CA GLU A 165 -36.46 -13.51 8.75
C GLU A 165 -36.87 -12.16 8.17
N ASP A 166 -35.94 -11.47 7.51
CA ASP A 166 -36.18 -10.21 6.80
C ASP A 166 -36.73 -10.48 5.38
N LYS A 167 -37.88 -9.88 5.06
CA LYS A 167 -38.60 -10.04 3.80
C LYS A 167 -38.38 -8.90 2.81
N ALA A 168 -37.67 -7.85 3.20
CA ALA A 168 -37.43 -6.71 2.34
C ALA A 168 -36.56 -7.11 1.14
N PRO A 169 -36.78 -6.46 -0.02
CA PRO A 169 -36.01 -6.75 -1.21
C PRO A 169 -34.51 -6.49 -1.01
N CYS A 170 -33.70 -6.99 -1.94
CA CYS A 170 -32.26 -6.76 -2.01
C CYS A 170 -31.92 -5.31 -2.39
N PHE A 171 -32.84 -4.62 -3.07
CA PHE A 171 -32.65 -3.27 -3.55
C PHE A 171 -33.95 -2.47 -3.57
N SER A 172 -33.91 -1.22 -3.12
CA SER A 172 -35.05 -0.30 -3.15
C SER A 172 -35.01 0.62 -4.37
N ASP A 173 -36.19 1.11 -4.76
CA ASP A 173 -36.30 2.28 -5.62
C ASP A 173 -35.71 3.53 -4.93
N ALA A 174 -35.33 4.52 -5.74
CA ALA A 174 -34.91 5.84 -5.29
C ALA A 174 -35.41 6.92 -6.26
N PRO A 175 -35.62 8.16 -5.79
CA PRO A 175 -35.93 9.27 -6.69
C PRO A 175 -34.85 9.47 -7.75
N MET A 176 -35.25 9.85 -8.96
CA MET A 176 -34.32 10.29 -9.99
C MET A 176 -33.79 11.68 -9.62
N GLU A 177 -32.48 11.79 -9.42
CA GLU A 177 -31.83 13.02 -8.98
C GLU A 177 -31.03 13.66 -10.12
N ARG A 178 -31.07 14.99 -10.23
CA ARG A 178 -30.21 15.75 -11.14
C ARG A 178 -29.56 16.89 -10.38
N TYR A 179 -28.27 16.75 -10.12
CA TYR A 179 -27.47 17.71 -9.37
C TYR A 179 -26.10 17.86 -10.02
N TYR A 180 -25.68 19.11 -10.25
CA TYR A 180 -24.38 19.41 -10.84
C TYR A 180 -23.75 20.61 -10.15
N GLU A 181 -22.56 20.41 -9.60
CA GLU A 181 -21.67 21.47 -9.19
C GLU A 181 -20.55 21.67 -10.21
N ALA A 182 -20.23 22.92 -10.52
CA ALA A 182 -19.06 23.25 -11.32
C ALA A 182 -17.78 22.71 -10.65
N PRO A 183 -16.74 22.36 -11.44
CA PRO A 183 -15.42 22.07 -10.87
C PRO A 183 -14.96 23.26 -10.03
N LEU A 184 -14.49 22.99 -8.81
CA LEU A 184 -13.88 24.04 -8.00
C LEU A 184 -12.69 24.60 -8.77
N ALA A 185 -12.62 25.92 -8.90
CA ALA A 185 -11.50 26.58 -9.55
C ALA A 185 -10.23 26.05 -8.92
N ALA A 186 -9.31 25.50 -9.73
CA ALA A 186 -8.01 25.09 -9.26
C ALA A 186 -7.33 26.33 -8.68
N GLY A 187 -7.49 26.55 -7.37
CA GLY A 187 -7.03 27.74 -6.70
C GLY A 187 -5.58 28.00 -7.10
N ARG A 188 -5.30 29.24 -7.52
CA ARG A 188 -3.97 29.74 -7.85
C ARG A 188 -3.06 29.65 -6.61
N GLN A 189 -2.64 28.47 -6.19
CA GLN A 189 -1.86 28.28 -4.97
C GLN A 189 -1.23 26.87 -4.86
N LYS A 190 -0.94 26.20 -5.99
CA LYS A 190 -0.34 24.85 -5.95
C LYS A 190 1.03 24.81 -5.26
N MET A 191 1.80 25.90 -5.34
CA MET A 191 3.15 25.97 -4.77
C MET A 191 3.22 26.68 -3.41
N ASP A 192 2.16 27.41 -3.03
CA ASP A 192 2.15 28.23 -1.81
C ASP A 192 1.62 27.45 -0.60
N ILE A 193 0.54 26.68 -0.75
CA ILE A 193 -0.07 25.94 0.38
C ILE A 193 0.91 24.92 0.93
N LYS A 194 1.47 24.06 0.07
CA LYS A 194 2.41 23.01 0.49
C LYS A 194 3.60 23.60 1.27
N ARG A 195 4.27 24.60 0.70
CA ARG A 195 5.45 25.24 1.30
C ARG A 195 5.12 26.01 2.57
N ALA A 196 4.00 26.72 2.60
CA ALA A 196 3.54 27.43 3.79
C ALA A 196 3.29 26.43 4.95
N TRP A 197 2.65 25.30 4.66
CA TRP A 197 2.37 24.28 5.67
C TRP A 197 3.61 23.50 6.10
N GLU A 198 4.60 23.27 5.23
CA GLU A 198 5.92 22.74 5.65
C GLU A 198 6.53 23.61 6.76
N GLN A 199 6.57 24.94 6.55
CA GLN A 199 7.13 25.88 7.52
C GLN A 199 6.31 25.90 8.83
N ARG A 200 4.98 25.99 8.72
CA ARG A 200 4.10 26.01 9.90
C ARG A 200 4.23 24.73 10.74
N LEU A 201 4.23 23.56 10.11
CA LEU A 201 4.31 22.29 10.83
C LEU A 201 5.70 22.03 11.42
N ASN A 202 6.78 22.51 10.78
CA ASN A 202 8.12 22.49 11.37
C ASN A 202 8.14 23.34 12.66
N GLU A 203 7.58 24.55 12.65
CA GLU A 203 7.51 25.39 13.85
C GLU A 203 6.72 24.72 14.99
N VAL A 204 5.55 24.17 14.67
CA VAL A 204 4.67 23.52 15.66
C VAL A 204 5.31 22.25 16.23
N SER A 205 5.83 21.36 15.40
CA SER A 205 6.36 20.08 15.85
C SER A 205 7.74 20.20 16.52
N ALA A 206 8.51 21.27 16.26
CA ALA A 206 9.79 21.53 16.92
C ALA A 206 9.66 21.63 18.46
N VAL A 207 8.50 22.02 18.97
CA VAL A 207 8.20 22.10 20.41
C VAL A 207 8.44 20.75 21.10
N PHE A 208 8.16 19.64 20.42
CA PHE A 208 8.36 18.30 20.97
C PHE A 208 9.84 17.96 21.23
N LYS A 209 10.81 18.65 20.58
CA LYS A 209 12.24 18.48 20.87
C LYS A 209 12.59 18.79 22.33
N ALA A 210 11.77 19.58 23.02
CA ALA A 210 11.99 19.96 24.42
C ALA A 210 11.79 18.80 25.42
N CYS A 211 11.10 17.72 25.01
CA CYS A 211 10.80 16.57 25.87
C CYS A 211 11.54 15.32 25.38
N PRO A 212 12.71 14.98 25.94
CA PRO A 212 13.51 13.85 25.48
C PRO A 212 12.84 12.48 25.70
N GLU A 213 11.85 12.38 26.58
CA GLU A 213 11.12 11.13 26.83
C GLU A 213 10.13 10.73 25.72
N LEU A 214 9.82 11.64 24.79
CA LEU A 214 8.91 11.34 23.68
C LEU A 214 9.56 10.36 22.69
N SER A 215 8.84 9.30 22.33
CA SER A 215 9.16 8.48 21.16
C SER A 215 8.65 9.15 19.88
N GLU A 216 7.47 9.77 19.94
CA GLU A 216 6.84 10.45 18.80
C GLU A 216 6.45 11.87 19.17
N GLY A 217 6.59 12.78 18.21
CA GLY A 217 6.17 14.18 18.33
C GLY A 217 6.03 14.78 16.93
N SER A 218 4.83 14.72 16.36
CA SER A 218 4.56 15.09 14.98
C SER A 218 3.33 16.00 14.83
N ALA A 219 3.33 16.74 13.73
CA ALA A 219 2.19 17.49 13.24
C ALA A 219 1.96 17.10 11.78
N SER A 220 0.72 16.80 11.41
CA SER A 220 0.34 16.42 10.05
C SER A 220 -0.76 17.33 9.53
N PHE A 221 -0.66 17.72 8.27
CA PHE A 221 -1.63 18.49 7.51
C PHE A 221 -2.11 17.67 6.32
N SER A 222 -3.41 17.65 6.10
CA SER A 222 -4.01 17.09 4.88
C SER A 222 -5.05 18.05 4.32
N PHE A 223 -5.02 18.26 3.01
CA PHE A 223 -6.03 19.01 2.27
C PHE A 223 -6.51 18.19 1.09
N GLN A 224 -7.80 17.89 1.05
CA GLN A 224 -8.44 17.07 0.03
C GLN A 224 -9.49 17.88 -0.73
N VAL A 225 -9.47 17.74 -2.05
CA VAL A 225 -10.55 18.14 -2.96
C VAL A 225 -11.00 16.88 -3.69
N LEU A 226 -12.19 16.39 -3.35
CA LEU A 226 -12.81 15.20 -3.93
C LEU A 226 -14.00 15.63 -4.79
N ARG A 227 -13.97 15.32 -6.08
CA ARG A 227 -15.11 15.49 -6.98
C ARG A 227 -15.68 14.12 -7.35
N THR A 228 -16.95 13.90 -7.04
CA THR A 228 -17.64 12.64 -7.31
C THR A 228 -18.64 12.83 -8.44
N TYR A 229 -18.59 11.94 -9.42
CA TYR A 229 -19.55 11.82 -10.52
C TYR A 229 -20.32 10.52 -10.31
N PHE A 230 -21.65 10.57 -10.41
CA PHE A 230 -22.52 9.41 -10.32
C PHE A 230 -23.58 9.48 -11.41
N VAL A 231 -23.68 8.40 -12.19
CA VAL A 231 -24.74 8.20 -13.17
C VAL A 231 -25.31 6.79 -13.06
N ASN A 232 -26.63 6.63 -13.18
CA ASN A 232 -27.28 5.32 -13.10
C ASN A 232 -28.26 5.06 -14.24
N SER A 233 -28.66 3.79 -14.40
CA SER A 233 -29.55 3.34 -15.48
C SER A 233 -31.00 3.81 -15.32
N GLU A 234 -31.34 4.40 -14.18
CA GLU A 234 -32.66 4.99 -13.88
C GLU A 234 -32.73 6.47 -14.27
N GLY A 235 -31.59 7.08 -14.65
CA GLY A 235 -31.51 8.45 -15.15
C GLY A 235 -30.92 9.47 -14.18
N SER A 236 -30.53 9.06 -12.97
CA SER A 236 -29.92 9.97 -11.99
C SER A 236 -28.53 10.43 -12.46
N VAL A 237 -28.25 11.71 -12.25
CA VAL A 237 -26.97 12.37 -12.53
C VAL A 237 -26.62 13.26 -11.35
N VAL A 238 -25.56 12.91 -10.63
CA VAL A 238 -25.07 13.69 -9.49
C VAL A 238 -23.58 13.98 -9.68
N VAL A 239 -23.21 15.26 -9.65
CA VAL A 239 -21.83 15.72 -9.61
C VAL A 239 -21.67 16.70 -8.44
N GLN A 240 -20.84 16.35 -7.46
CA GLN A 240 -20.64 17.14 -6.25
C GLN A 240 -19.15 17.21 -5.88
N ASN A 241 -18.76 18.30 -5.21
CA ASN A 241 -17.43 18.49 -4.65
C ASN A 241 -17.48 18.34 -3.12
N ARG A 242 -16.44 17.74 -2.55
CA ARG A 242 -16.18 17.70 -1.11
C ARG A 242 -14.78 18.25 -0.87
N ILE A 243 -14.67 19.20 0.05
CA ILE A 243 -13.40 19.76 0.51
C ILE A 243 -13.21 19.41 1.98
N ALA A 244 -11.99 19.07 2.35
CA ALA A 244 -11.66 18.71 3.71
C ALA A 244 -10.22 19.10 4.01
N THR A 245 -10.03 19.84 5.10
CA THR A 245 -8.71 20.18 5.61
C THR A 245 -8.59 19.71 7.05
N ARG A 246 -7.47 19.07 7.38
CA ARG A 246 -7.22 18.53 8.70
C ARG A 246 -5.80 18.81 9.15
N VAL A 247 -5.64 19.20 10.41
CA VAL A 247 -4.36 19.18 11.11
C VAL A 247 -4.44 18.27 12.32
N MET A 248 -3.53 17.31 12.41
CA MET A 248 -3.43 16.43 13.57
C MET A 248 -2.07 16.56 14.23
N LEU A 249 -2.07 16.87 15.52
CA LEU A 249 -0.89 16.80 16.38
C LEU A 249 -0.88 15.43 17.08
N MET A 250 0.26 14.77 17.10
CA MET A 250 0.43 13.45 17.71
C MET A 250 1.72 13.44 18.53
N ALA A 251 1.65 12.87 19.73
CA ALA A 251 2.84 12.59 20.51
C ALA A 251 2.66 11.31 21.33
N SER A 252 3.75 10.60 21.57
CA SER A 252 3.74 9.38 22.37
C SER A 252 5.02 9.25 23.20
N LEU A 253 4.91 8.56 24.33
CA LEU A 253 6.03 8.09 25.14
C LEU A 253 5.74 6.72 25.73
N LYS A 254 6.76 6.09 26.34
CA LYS A 254 6.61 4.83 27.09
C LYS A 254 6.68 5.07 28.60
N ALA A 255 5.74 4.47 29.33
CA ALA A 255 5.79 4.39 30.79
C ALA A 255 6.86 3.39 31.26
N ALA A 256 7.20 3.44 32.56
CA ALA A 256 8.23 2.57 33.16
C ALA A 256 7.91 1.06 33.05
N ASP A 257 6.64 0.71 32.92
CA ASP A 257 6.17 -0.68 32.74
C ASP A 257 6.03 -1.10 31.27
N GLY A 258 6.54 -0.29 30.34
CA GLY A 258 6.54 -0.55 28.90
C GLY A 258 5.29 -0.07 28.15
N MET A 259 4.25 0.39 28.86
CA MET A 259 3.01 0.83 28.22
C MET A 259 3.24 2.07 27.34
N GLU A 260 2.89 1.96 26.07
CA GLU A 260 2.88 3.10 25.14
C GLU A 260 1.67 4.01 25.42
N LEU A 261 1.94 5.30 25.49
CA LEU A 261 0.99 6.33 25.87
C LEU A 261 0.90 7.36 24.73
N PRO A 262 -0.07 7.22 23.81
CA PRO A 262 -0.30 8.21 22.77
C PRO A 262 -1.29 9.28 23.21
N LEU A 263 -1.11 10.51 22.73
CA LEU A 263 -2.12 11.56 22.72
C LEU A 263 -2.22 12.15 21.32
N ASN A 264 -3.42 12.61 20.96
CA ASN A 264 -3.65 13.33 19.72
C ASN A 264 -4.54 14.56 19.93
N ARG A 265 -4.43 15.50 19.00
CA ARG A 265 -5.29 16.68 18.88
C ARG A 265 -5.64 16.85 17.41
N ASP A 266 -6.93 16.96 17.12
CA ASP A 266 -7.45 17.07 15.77
C ASP A 266 -8.12 18.43 15.53
N TYR A 267 -7.84 19.02 14.37
CA TYR A 267 -8.48 20.21 13.86
C TYR A 267 -9.01 19.91 12.46
N PHE A 268 -10.30 20.17 12.26
CA PHE A 268 -10.95 20.03 10.97
C PHE A 268 -11.53 21.37 10.55
N ALA A 269 -11.40 21.68 9.25
CA ALA A 269 -12.06 22.79 8.60
C ALA A 269 -12.26 22.49 7.11
N TYR A 270 -13.12 23.23 6.43
CA TYR A 270 -13.33 23.04 5.00
C TYR A 270 -12.20 23.60 4.14
N THR A 271 -11.53 24.68 4.58
CA THR A 271 -10.39 25.28 3.89
C THR A 271 -9.15 25.41 4.78
N PRO A 272 -7.93 25.48 4.21
CA PRO A 272 -6.73 25.68 5.01
C PRO A 272 -6.65 26.98 5.80
N ASP A 273 -7.34 28.03 5.34
CA ASP A 273 -7.31 29.35 5.99
C ASP A 273 -8.14 29.39 7.28
N ASP A 274 -9.07 28.44 7.43
CA ASP A 274 -9.97 28.32 8.59
C ASP A 274 -9.35 27.49 9.74
N LEU A 275 -8.17 26.91 9.53
CA LEU A 275 -7.46 26.16 10.57
C LEU A 275 -6.80 27.10 11.60
N PRO A 276 -6.59 26.65 12.85
CA PRO A 276 -5.96 27.48 13.88
C PRO A 276 -4.58 28.01 13.48
N ASP A 277 -4.18 29.12 14.11
CA ASP A 277 -2.82 29.67 13.98
C ASP A 277 -1.76 28.80 14.69
N ASN A 278 -0.48 29.14 14.45
CA ASN A 278 0.64 28.40 15.03
C ASN A 278 0.69 28.56 16.56
N ASP A 279 0.37 29.74 17.10
CA ASP A 279 0.38 29.99 18.55
C ASP A 279 -0.55 29.05 19.30
N ARG A 280 -1.78 28.85 18.77
CA ARG A 280 -2.74 27.90 19.31
C ARG A 280 -2.24 26.47 19.23
N MET A 281 -1.71 26.06 18.08
CA MET A 281 -1.20 24.70 17.88
C MET A 281 0.03 24.40 18.76
N ILE A 282 0.93 25.37 18.92
CA ILE A 282 2.09 25.30 19.82
C ILE A 282 1.64 25.18 21.28
N ALA A 283 0.63 25.95 21.69
CA ALA A 283 0.08 25.84 23.04
C ALA A 283 -0.51 24.45 23.31
N ASP A 284 -1.30 23.90 22.37
CA ASP A 284 -1.88 22.56 22.49
C ASP A 284 -0.79 21.47 22.44
N ALA A 285 0.30 21.65 21.67
CA ALA A 285 1.45 20.75 21.69
C ALA A 285 2.18 20.75 23.04
N ARG A 286 2.37 21.92 23.68
CA ARG A 286 2.95 22.02 25.03
C ARG A 286 2.05 21.38 26.09
N ASP A 287 0.74 21.60 26.02
CA ASP A 287 -0.23 20.94 26.90
C ASP A 287 -0.16 19.41 26.75
N MET A 288 -0.07 18.91 25.52
CA MET A 288 0.07 17.49 25.22
C MET A 288 1.32 16.88 25.88
N ILE A 289 2.47 17.56 25.83
CA ILE A 289 3.70 17.13 26.53
C ILE A 289 3.45 17.01 28.04
N ASN A 290 2.87 18.04 28.65
CA ASN A 290 2.61 18.05 30.09
C ASN A 290 1.67 16.90 30.51
N ARG A 291 0.63 16.65 29.71
CA ARG A 291 -0.34 15.57 29.96
C ARG A 291 0.28 14.19 29.77
N LEU A 292 1.12 14.00 28.75
CA LEU A 292 1.86 12.75 28.54
C LEU A 292 2.79 12.44 29.71
N LEU A 293 3.52 13.43 30.22
CA LEU A 293 4.38 13.25 31.40
C LEU A 293 3.56 12.92 32.65
N ALA A 294 2.41 13.57 32.86
CA ALA A 294 1.50 13.20 33.95
C ALA A 294 0.95 11.77 33.79
N LEU A 295 0.61 11.37 32.57
CA LEU A 295 0.10 10.04 32.26
C LEU A 295 1.18 8.96 32.45
N ARG A 296 2.44 9.25 32.11
CA ARG A 296 3.60 8.37 32.35
C ARG A 296 3.67 7.93 33.80
N ASP A 297 3.48 8.89 34.70
CA ASP A 297 3.63 8.72 36.14
C ASP A 297 2.32 8.26 36.82
N ALA A 298 1.22 8.20 36.06
CA ALA A 298 -0.08 7.74 36.54
C ALA A 298 -0.07 6.23 36.86
N PRO A 299 -0.77 5.79 37.93
CA PRO A 299 -0.92 4.38 38.23
C PRO A 299 -1.75 3.65 37.17
N VAL A 300 -1.44 2.37 36.98
CA VAL A 300 -2.23 1.49 36.11
C VAL A 300 -3.57 1.19 36.79
N ALA A 301 -4.65 1.32 36.05
CA ALA A 301 -5.97 0.97 36.54
C ALA A 301 -6.17 -0.54 36.63
N ASP A 302 -6.84 -0.97 37.71
CA ASP A 302 -7.37 -2.32 37.83
C ASP A 302 -8.71 -2.44 37.09
N PRO A 303 -9.13 -3.66 36.72
CA PRO A 303 -10.48 -3.91 36.22
C PRO A 303 -11.52 -3.33 37.17
N TYR A 304 -12.53 -2.68 36.61
CA TYR A 304 -13.51 -1.93 37.37
C TYR A 304 -14.91 -2.11 36.80
N THR A 305 -15.86 -2.13 37.72
CA THR A 305 -17.28 -2.04 37.40
C THR A 305 -17.92 -1.05 38.37
N GLY A 306 -18.57 -0.02 37.87
CA GLY A 306 -19.17 1.04 38.69
C GLY A 306 -19.54 2.26 37.84
N PRO A 307 -19.97 3.37 38.47
CA PRO A 307 -20.46 4.53 37.74
C PRO A 307 -19.33 5.33 37.09
N ALA A 308 -19.66 6.02 36.00
CA ALA A 308 -18.74 6.86 35.28
C ALA A 308 -19.39 8.08 34.62
N ILE A 309 -18.58 9.11 34.39
CA ILE A 309 -18.87 10.23 33.51
C ILE A 309 -18.01 10.09 32.26
N LEU A 310 -18.62 10.27 31.08
CA LEU A 310 -17.91 10.31 29.81
C LEU A 310 -18.02 11.73 29.26
N SER A 311 -16.88 12.40 29.04
CA SER A 311 -16.82 13.71 28.39
C SER A 311 -17.48 13.69 27.00
N GLY A 312 -17.86 14.84 26.45
CA GLY A 312 -18.52 14.90 25.14
C GLY A 312 -17.84 14.09 24.02
N PRO A 313 -16.53 14.21 23.77
CA PRO A 313 -15.85 13.38 22.77
C PRO A 313 -15.85 11.88 23.12
N ALA A 314 -15.63 11.52 24.38
CA ALA A 314 -15.68 10.12 24.84
C ALA A 314 -17.08 9.52 24.70
N SER A 315 -18.11 10.31 25.01
CA SER A 315 -19.53 10.00 24.85
C SER A 315 -19.88 9.83 23.37
N GLY A 316 -19.42 10.72 22.49
CA GLY A 316 -19.63 10.63 21.04
C GLY A 316 -19.09 9.33 20.44
N VAL A 317 -17.83 8.98 20.74
CA VAL A 317 -17.24 7.70 20.30
C VAL A 317 -17.97 6.52 20.94
N PHE A 318 -18.34 6.61 22.21
CA PHE A 318 -19.13 5.57 22.88
C PHE A 318 -20.47 5.32 22.17
N PHE A 319 -21.25 6.36 21.85
CA PHE A 319 -22.49 6.21 21.07
C PHE A 319 -22.22 5.69 19.66
N HIS A 320 -21.15 6.11 19.00
CA HIS A 320 -20.75 5.63 17.68
C HIS A 320 -20.58 4.11 17.65
N GLU A 321 -19.84 3.56 18.63
CA GLU A 321 -19.53 2.14 18.72
C GLU A 321 -20.68 1.29 19.24
N ILE A 322 -21.34 1.72 20.32
CA ILE A 322 -22.38 0.88 20.94
C ILE A 322 -23.71 0.95 20.18
N PHE A 323 -23.98 2.07 19.51
CA PHE A 323 -25.29 2.34 18.92
C PHE A 323 -25.20 2.64 17.42
N GLY A 324 -24.32 3.55 17.00
CA GLY A 324 -24.21 4.03 15.62
C GLY A 324 -24.16 2.94 14.56
N HIS A 325 -23.21 2.00 14.66
CA HIS A 325 -23.13 0.87 13.73
C HIS A 325 -24.34 -0.07 13.76
N ARG A 326 -25.10 -0.09 14.85
CA ARG A 326 -26.33 -0.90 14.96
C ARG A 326 -27.55 -0.17 14.40
N LEU A 327 -27.40 1.10 14.03
CA LEU A 327 -28.37 1.84 13.25
C LEU A 327 -28.19 1.65 11.74
N GLU A 328 -27.09 1.02 11.29
CA GLU A 328 -26.82 0.77 9.87
C GLU A 328 -27.69 -0.40 9.37
N GLY A 329 -28.71 -0.08 8.55
CA GLY A 329 -29.80 -0.99 8.18
C GLY A 329 -29.37 -2.28 7.50
N HIS A 330 -28.30 -2.25 6.68
CA HIS A 330 -27.82 -3.44 5.97
C HIS A 330 -27.38 -4.57 6.92
N ARG A 331 -26.84 -4.22 8.09
CA ARG A 331 -26.39 -5.20 9.11
C ARG A 331 -27.56 -5.92 9.79
N LEU A 332 -28.74 -5.29 9.80
CA LEU A 332 -29.94 -5.80 10.47
C LEU A 332 -30.66 -6.91 9.68
N LYS A 333 -30.20 -7.22 8.45
CA LYS A 333 -30.71 -8.36 7.67
C LYS A 333 -30.16 -9.71 8.15
N SER A 334 -28.91 -9.78 8.61
CA SER A 334 -28.20 -11.04 8.89
C SER A 334 -27.95 -11.27 10.39
N GLY A 335 -27.20 -10.39 11.05
CA GLY A 335 -26.69 -10.63 12.41
C GLY A 335 -26.75 -9.43 13.37
N GLY A 336 -26.83 -8.20 12.86
CA GLY A 336 -26.79 -6.96 13.67
C GLY A 336 -28.06 -6.64 14.46
N GLN A 337 -29.02 -7.56 14.56
CA GLN A 337 -30.44 -7.31 14.94
C GLN A 337 -30.70 -6.83 16.38
N THR A 338 -29.67 -6.44 17.15
CA THR A 338 -29.77 -6.06 18.58
C THR A 338 -30.96 -5.13 18.87
N PHE A 339 -31.17 -4.11 18.03
CA PHE A 339 -32.22 -3.10 18.20
C PHE A 339 -33.41 -3.24 17.24
N LYS A 340 -33.38 -4.19 16.29
CA LYS A 340 -34.40 -4.28 15.22
C LYS A 340 -35.82 -4.43 15.78
N LYS A 341 -35.98 -5.22 16.85
CA LYS A 341 -37.27 -5.48 17.50
C LYS A 341 -37.69 -4.40 18.51
N MET A 342 -36.82 -3.44 18.79
CA MET A 342 -37.05 -2.37 19.77
C MET A 342 -37.59 -1.08 19.12
N VAL A 343 -37.93 -1.09 17.83
CA VAL A 343 -38.55 0.06 17.16
C VAL A 343 -39.88 0.37 17.84
N GLY A 344 -40.05 1.61 18.29
CA GLY A 344 -41.19 2.05 19.09
C GLY A 344 -41.04 1.82 20.59
N GLU A 345 -39.99 1.14 21.04
CA GLU A 345 -39.67 0.96 22.46
C GLU A 345 -38.73 2.03 22.96
N GLN A 346 -38.78 2.27 24.27
CA GLN A 346 -37.87 3.17 24.95
C GLN A 346 -36.50 2.48 25.11
N VAL A 347 -35.47 3.07 24.49
CA VAL A 347 -34.09 2.58 24.51
C VAL A 347 -33.16 3.50 25.30
N LEU A 348 -33.52 4.77 25.49
CA LEU A 348 -32.81 5.77 26.31
C LEU A 348 -33.78 6.45 27.29
N PRO A 349 -33.29 7.20 28.30
CA PRO A 349 -34.14 8.09 29.08
C PRO A 349 -34.91 9.05 28.16
N VAL A 350 -36.12 9.43 28.59
CA VAL A 350 -37.10 10.16 27.76
C VAL A 350 -36.57 11.52 27.30
N GLU A 351 -35.57 12.05 27.99
CA GLU A 351 -34.98 13.34 27.72
C GLU A 351 -34.02 13.33 26.52
N PHE A 352 -33.52 12.16 26.11
CA PHE A 352 -32.51 12.02 25.06
C PHE A 352 -33.07 12.01 23.64
N GLN A 353 -32.31 12.62 22.73
CA GLN A 353 -32.49 12.55 21.28
C GLN A 353 -31.19 12.06 20.64
N VAL A 354 -31.30 11.21 19.62
CA VAL A 354 -30.16 10.77 18.81
C VAL A 354 -30.53 10.84 17.34
N TYR A 355 -29.74 11.52 16.53
CA TYR A 355 -30.01 11.64 15.10
C TYR A 355 -28.72 11.74 14.27
N CYS A 356 -28.80 11.30 13.02
CA CYS A 356 -27.76 11.50 12.01
C CYS A 356 -28.17 12.59 11.04
N THR A 357 -27.32 13.61 10.81
CA THR A 357 -27.66 14.77 9.98
C THR A 357 -26.57 15.13 8.96
N PRO A 358 -26.57 14.49 7.77
CA PRO A 358 -25.51 14.66 6.77
C PRO A 358 -25.44 16.07 6.17
N LEU A 359 -26.52 16.84 6.17
CA LEU A 359 -26.54 18.20 5.62
C LEU A 359 -25.97 19.26 6.56
N LEU A 360 -25.64 18.92 7.81
CA LEU A 360 -25.15 19.89 8.79
C LEU A 360 -23.64 20.11 8.60
N GLU A 361 -23.23 21.35 8.40
CA GLU A 361 -21.81 21.73 8.20
C GLU A 361 -21.12 22.14 9.50
N ARG A 362 -21.86 22.67 10.48
CA ARG A 362 -21.30 23.19 11.73
C ARG A 362 -22.23 22.90 12.91
N TYR A 363 -21.65 22.51 14.05
CA TYR A 363 -22.36 22.31 15.31
C TYR A 363 -21.41 22.56 16.49
N ALA A 364 -21.92 23.12 17.59
CA ALA A 364 -21.14 23.48 18.77
C ALA A 364 -19.82 24.24 18.43
N ASP A 365 -19.94 25.28 17.59
CA ASP A 365 -18.83 26.10 17.09
C ASP A 365 -17.70 25.36 16.36
N THR A 366 -17.97 24.15 15.87
CA THR A 366 -17.00 23.30 15.18
C THR A 366 -17.56 22.83 13.84
N ASP A 367 -16.72 22.81 12.81
CA ASP A 367 -17.09 22.28 11.49
C ASP A 367 -17.18 20.75 11.53
N LEU A 368 -18.09 20.17 10.75
CA LEU A 368 -18.41 18.75 10.77
C LEU A 368 -17.90 18.03 9.53
N TYR A 369 -17.08 17.01 9.75
CA TYR A 369 -16.43 16.25 8.70
C TYR A 369 -17.37 15.25 8.00
N GLY A 370 -18.42 14.81 8.67
CA GLY A 370 -19.42 13.88 8.12
C GLY A 370 -20.43 14.53 7.16
N HIS A 371 -20.23 15.79 6.76
CA HIS A 371 -21.13 16.52 5.86
C HIS A 371 -21.12 15.99 4.42
N TYR A 372 -22.31 15.85 3.81
CA TYR A 372 -22.51 15.63 2.37
C TYR A 372 -23.96 15.89 1.93
N VAL A 373 -24.16 16.26 0.66
CA VAL A 373 -25.50 16.53 0.08
C VAL A 373 -26.15 15.28 -0.52
N TYR A 374 -25.38 14.51 -1.29
CA TYR A 374 -25.81 13.24 -1.86
C TYR A 374 -24.89 12.12 -1.39
N ASP A 375 -25.47 10.95 -1.11
CA ASP A 375 -24.70 9.75 -0.76
C ASP A 375 -24.02 9.13 -2.00
N ASP A 376 -23.28 8.03 -1.80
CA ASP A 376 -22.49 7.38 -2.84
C ASP A 376 -23.31 6.42 -3.74
N GLU A 377 -24.65 6.39 -3.55
CA GLU A 377 -25.67 5.78 -4.41
C GLU A 377 -26.50 6.83 -5.17
N GLY A 378 -26.16 8.11 -5.04
CA GLY A 378 -26.84 9.23 -5.69
C GLY A 378 -28.16 9.62 -5.04
N VAL A 379 -28.43 9.17 -3.81
CA VAL A 379 -29.65 9.52 -3.07
C VAL A 379 -29.42 10.79 -2.25
N LYS A 380 -30.38 11.72 -2.30
CA LYS A 380 -30.31 12.96 -1.52
C LYS A 380 -30.36 12.68 -0.03
N ALA A 381 -29.35 13.15 0.68
CA ALA A 381 -29.19 12.93 2.10
C ALA A 381 -30.16 13.80 2.92
N HIS A 382 -30.68 13.27 4.02
CA HIS A 382 -31.51 14.02 4.97
C HIS A 382 -31.27 13.57 6.40
N ARG A 383 -31.74 14.39 7.36
CA ARG A 383 -31.67 14.08 8.78
C ARG A 383 -32.56 12.88 9.11
N VAL A 384 -32.02 11.93 9.86
CA VAL A 384 -32.74 10.75 10.36
C VAL A 384 -32.80 10.83 11.88
N ASP A 385 -34.01 10.97 12.42
CA ASP A 385 -34.26 11.01 13.86
C ASP A 385 -34.30 9.58 14.42
N ASN A 386 -33.13 9.02 14.69
CA ASN A 386 -32.99 7.63 15.13
C ASN A 386 -33.69 7.37 16.47
N VAL A 387 -33.52 8.25 17.46
CA VAL A 387 -34.18 8.18 18.77
C VAL A 387 -34.86 9.50 19.08
N VAL A 388 -36.16 9.44 19.36
CA VAL A 388 -36.99 10.60 19.74
C VAL A 388 -37.58 10.40 21.12
N ASN A 389 -37.28 11.31 22.05
CA ASN A 389 -37.69 11.24 23.46
C ASN A 389 -37.39 9.87 24.07
N GLY A 390 -36.16 9.39 23.88
CA GLY A 390 -35.71 8.07 24.33
C GLY A 390 -36.24 6.87 23.56
N VAL A 391 -37.15 7.04 22.58
CA VAL A 391 -37.77 5.95 21.81
C VAL A 391 -37.10 5.76 20.45
N LEU A 392 -36.67 4.53 20.13
CA LEU A 392 -36.09 4.20 18.82
C LEU A 392 -37.16 4.31 17.71
N LYS A 393 -36.88 5.07 16.64
CA LYS A 393 -37.81 5.33 15.54
C LYS A 393 -37.33 4.81 14.19
N GLU A 394 -36.07 5.06 13.84
CA GLU A 394 -35.59 4.85 12.47
C GLU A 394 -34.12 4.41 12.40
N PHE A 395 -33.77 3.76 11.30
CA PHE A 395 -32.42 3.29 10.97
C PHE A 395 -31.80 4.11 9.83
N LEU A 396 -30.48 4.06 9.71
CA LEU A 396 -29.75 4.61 8.57
C LEU A 396 -29.85 3.63 7.41
N MET A 397 -30.36 4.09 6.27
CA MET A 397 -30.72 3.25 5.14
C MET A 397 -29.95 3.67 3.89
N SER A 398 -29.24 2.72 3.30
CA SER A 398 -28.84 2.72 1.90
C SER A 398 -30.00 2.21 1.04
N ARG A 399 -29.79 2.02 -0.27
CA ARG A 399 -30.74 1.33 -1.15
C ARG A 399 -30.86 -0.17 -0.88
N VAL A 400 -30.27 -0.69 0.20
CA VAL A 400 -30.54 -2.02 0.72
C VAL A 400 -31.59 -1.87 1.84
N PRO A 401 -32.89 -2.10 1.55
CA PRO A 401 -33.96 -1.79 2.49
C PRO A 401 -34.07 -2.82 3.62
N LEU A 402 -34.78 -2.49 4.69
CA LEU A 402 -35.06 -3.38 5.82
C LEU A 402 -36.57 -3.54 5.96
N ASP A 403 -37.05 -4.65 6.54
CA ASP A 403 -38.48 -4.79 6.87
C ASP A 403 -38.96 -3.63 7.75
N GLY A 404 -40.05 -2.98 7.32
CA GLY A 404 -40.58 -1.76 7.94
C GLY A 404 -39.91 -0.46 7.48
N PHE A 405 -38.79 -0.54 6.76
CA PHE A 405 -37.99 0.60 6.27
C PHE A 405 -37.61 0.37 4.79
N PRO A 406 -38.57 0.55 3.86
CA PRO A 406 -38.43 0.09 2.47
C PRO A 406 -37.60 1.01 1.56
N SER A 407 -37.10 2.14 2.06
CA SER A 407 -36.48 3.18 1.22
C SER A 407 -35.17 3.68 1.82
N SER A 408 -34.24 4.08 0.95
CA SER A 408 -33.02 4.78 1.35
C SER A 408 -33.33 6.15 1.95
N ASN A 409 -32.55 6.55 2.95
CA ASN A 409 -32.57 7.91 3.51
C ASN A 409 -31.25 8.66 3.27
N GLY A 410 -30.52 8.26 2.23
CA GLY A 410 -29.28 8.93 1.81
C GLY A 410 -28.10 8.65 2.73
N HIS A 411 -28.00 7.42 3.24
CA HIS A 411 -26.90 6.95 4.09
C HIS A 411 -26.10 5.82 3.42
N GLY A 412 -26.23 5.60 2.11
CA GLY A 412 -25.42 4.68 1.33
C GLY A 412 -24.02 5.24 1.06
N ARG A 413 -23.02 4.93 1.89
CA ARG A 413 -21.67 5.52 1.79
C ARG A 413 -20.56 4.50 1.60
N THR A 414 -19.47 4.93 0.95
CA THR A 414 -18.24 4.18 0.74
C THR A 414 -17.04 5.11 0.53
N SER A 415 -15.84 4.58 0.73
CA SER A 415 -14.60 5.22 0.28
C SER A 415 -13.88 4.38 -0.78
N GLY A 416 -13.29 5.03 -1.77
CA GLY A 416 -12.49 4.36 -2.79
C GLY A 416 -13.29 3.36 -3.63
N GLY A 417 -12.73 2.19 -3.88
CA GLY A 417 -13.24 1.21 -4.85
C GLY A 417 -14.43 0.35 -4.42
N GLY A 418 -14.99 0.55 -3.22
CA GLY A 418 -16.03 -0.31 -2.64
C GLY A 418 -17.45 -0.03 -3.12
N ASP A 419 -18.38 -0.97 -2.87
CA ASP A 419 -19.81 -0.71 -3.04
C ASP A 419 -20.37 -0.01 -1.78
N PRO A 420 -21.33 0.93 -1.91
CA PRO A 420 -21.93 1.61 -0.76
C PRO A 420 -22.72 0.67 0.14
N VAL A 421 -22.74 0.98 1.43
CA VAL A 421 -23.59 0.33 2.45
C VAL A 421 -24.17 1.41 3.37
N SER A 422 -25.11 1.06 4.25
CA SER A 422 -25.64 2.03 5.20
C SER A 422 -24.56 2.46 6.19
N ARG A 423 -24.28 3.76 6.31
CA ARG A 423 -23.20 4.29 7.15
C ARG A 423 -23.63 5.56 7.89
N GLN A 424 -23.02 5.78 9.04
CA GLN A 424 -23.17 7.01 9.82
C GLN A 424 -22.67 8.25 9.07
N SER A 425 -23.17 9.43 9.45
CA SER A 425 -22.78 10.75 8.92
C SER A 425 -22.28 11.65 10.05
N ASN A 426 -23.06 12.67 10.43
CA ASN A 426 -22.89 13.46 11.64
C ASN A 426 -23.85 12.93 12.70
N LEU A 427 -23.36 12.10 13.62
CA LEU A 427 -24.14 11.56 14.74
C LEU A 427 -24.22 12.60 15.86
N ILE A 428 -25.42 13.03 16.21
CA ILE A 428 -25.66 14.04 17.25
C ILE A 428 -26.51 13.45 18.36
N ILE A 429 -26.08 13.69 19.61
CA ILE A 429 -26.79 13.33 20.83
C ILE A 429 -27.15 14.62 21.56
N GLU A 430 -28.42 14.76 21.92
CA GLU A 430 -28.93 15.90 22.68
C GLU A 430 -29.77 15.43 23.88
N THR A 431 -29.91 16.30 24.88
CA THR A 431 -30.84 16.10 25.99
C THR A 431 -31.74 17.33 26.14
N THR A 432 -33.00 17.10 26.45
CA THR A 432 -33.97 18.14 26.78
C THR A 432 -33.94 18.54 28.26
N HIS A 433 -33.25 17.75 29.09
CA HIS A 433 -32.99 18.05 30.50
C HIS A 433 -31.50 17.92 30.78
N ALA A 434 -30.83 19.06 30.84
CA ALA A 434 -29.40 19.13 31.00
C ALA A 434 -29.00 19.39 32.45
N TYR A 435 -27.91 18.78 32.86
CA TYR A 435 -27.26 18.99 34.15
C TYR A 435 -25.92 19.70 33.98
N THR A 436 -25.51 20.47 34.98
CA THR A 436 -24.16 21.04 35.04
C THR A 436 -23.11 19.96 35.30
N GLU A 437 -21.85 20.22 34.97
CA GLU A 437 -20.76 19.28 35.28
C GLU A 437 -20.66 18.98 36.79
N ASP A 438 -20.92 19.96 37.65
CA ASP A 438 -20.93 19.79 39.10
C ASP A 438 -22.06 18.89 39.57
N GLU A 439 -23.25 19.00 38.96
CA GLU A 439 -24.38 18.10 39.23
C GLU A 439 -24.09 16.67 38.76
N LEU A 440 -23.54 16.50 37.55
CA LEU A 440 -23.13 15.17 37.06
C LEU A 440 -22.05 14.56 37.97
N ARG A 441 -21.10 15.36 38.45
CA ARG A 441 -20.08 14.93 39.41
C ARG A 441 -20.71 14.53 40.75
N ALA A 442 -21.70 15.28 41.24
CA ALA A 442 -22.43 14.92 42.45
C ALA A 442 -23.20 13.59 42.28
N MET A 443 -23.81 13.36 41.11
CA MET A 443 -24.45 12.07 40.77
C MET A 443 -23.46 10.92 40.75
N LEU A 444 -22.28 11.12 40.14
CA LEU A 444 -21.20 10.13 40.12
C LEU A 444 -20.77 9.74 41.53
N VAL A 445 -20.54 10.72 42.40
CA VAL A 445 -20.16 10.48 43.80
C VAL A 445 -21.26 9.75 44.56
N ALA A 446 -22.52 10.20 44.44
CA ALA A 446 -23.66 9.59 45.12
C ALA A 446 -23.88 8.12 44.68
N GLU A 447 -23.80 7.84 43.38
CA GLU A 447 -23.96 6.48 42.87
C GLU A 447 -22.76 5.60 43.24
N ALA A 448 -21.54 6.15 43.26
CA ALA A 448 -20.35 5.41 43.72
C ALA A 448 -20.48 5.03 45.20
N GLN A 449 -20.93 5.95 46.07
CA GLN A 449 -21.20 5.67 47.48
C GLN A 449 -22.28 4.58 47.64
N LYS A 450 -23.38 4.70 46.89
CA LYS A 450 -24.47 3.71 46.90
C LYS A 450 -24.02 2.32 46.45
N GLN A 451 -23.09 2.23 45.50
CA GLN A 451 -22.50 0.98 45.04
C GLN A 451 -21.32 0.48 45.91
N GLY A 452 -21.00 1.16 47.01
CA GLY A 452 -19.89 0.82 47.89
C GLY A 452 -18.51 0.96 47.23
N LYS A 453 -18.37 1.89 46.27
CA LYS A 453 -17.12 2.16 45.56
C LYS A 453 -16.39 3.34 46.20
N GLU A 454 -15.06 3.25 46.28
CA GLU A 454 -14.21 4.37 46.73
C GLU A 454 -14.21 5.54 45.73
N TYR A 455 -14.45 5.24 44.45
CA TYR A 455 -14.43 6.21 43.37
C TYR A 455 -15.37 5.82 42.21
N GLY A 456 -15.75 6.82 41.43
CA GLY A 456 -16.26 6.70 40.07
C GLY A 456 -15.18 7.05 39.04
N TYR A 457 -15.41 6.77 37.75
CA TYR A 457 -14.49 7.19 36.69
C TYR A 457 -14.97 8.43 35.92
N TYR A 458 -14.02 9.24 35.45
CA TYR A 458 -14.26 10.29 34.46
C TYR A 458 -13.35 10.06 33.23
N PHE A 459 -13.97 9.79 32.08
CA PHE A 459 -13.29 9.57 30.80
C PHE A 459 -13.17 10.89 30.04
N ARG A 460 -11.97 11.48 30.08
CA ARG A 460 -11.71 12.82 29.53
C ARG A 460 -11.30 12.80 28.07
N THR A 461 -10.48 11.84 27.64
CA THR A 461 -9.97 11.78 26.26
C THR A 461 -9.97 10.34 25.76
N VAL A 462 -10.28 10.18 24.47
CA VAL A 462 -10.43 8.90 23.75
C VAL A 462 -9.75 9.02 22.38
N THR A 463 -9.27 7.92 21.81
CA THR A 463 -8.80 7.89 20.40
C THR A 463 -9.84 7.36 19.45
N SER A 464 -10.38 6.19 19.75
CA SER A 464 -11.06 5.32 18.81
C SER A 464 -11.78 4.21 19.57
N GLY A 465 -12.49 3.37 18.82
CA GLY A 465 -13.05 2.13 19.32
C GLY A 465 -13.26 1.14 18.18
N PHE A 466 -13.85 0.00 18.52
CA PHE A 466 -14.40 -0.94 17.57
C PHE A 466 -15.61 -1.65 18.19
N THR A 467 -16.50 -2.15 17.35
CA THR A 467 -17.63 -2.96 17.78
C THR A 467 -17.82 -4.20 16.93
N TYR A 468 -18.18 -5.30 17.59
CA TYR A 468 -18.68 -6.51 16.95
C TYR A 468 -20.21 -6.55 17.09
N THR A 469 -20.89 -6.64 15.96
CA THR A 469 -22.35 -6.58 15.86
C THR A 469 -23.02 -7.96 15.86
N GLY A 470 -22.28 -9.03 16.17
CA GLY A 470 -22.80 -10.40 16.12
C GLY A 470 -22.74 -11.05 14.74
N GLU A 471 -22.35 -10.29 13.72
CA GLU A 471 -22.18 -10.79 12.35
C GLU A 471 -21.07 -11.87 12.29
N GLY A 472 -21.26 -12.88 11.43
CA GLY A 472 -20.31 -13.99 11.27
C GLY A 472 -20.16 -14.90 12.49
N GLY A 473 -21.07 -14.83 13.47
CA GLY A 473 -20.99 -15.59 14.72
C GLY A 473 -20.09 -14.95 15.77
N SER A 474 -19.68 -13.68 15.58
CA SER A 474 -18.96 -12.91 16.59
C SER A 474 -19.82 -12.67 17.84
N LEU A 475 -19.17 -12.44 18.98
CA LEU A 475 -19.88 -12.00 20.18
C LEU A 475 -20.29 -10.53 20.02
N ASN A 476 -21.50 -10.18 20.48
CA ASN A 476 -21.94 -8.79 20.54
C ASN A 476 -21.16 -8.04 21.62
N SER A 477 -20.15 -7.28 21.22
CA SER A 477 -19.30 -6.53 22.14
C SER A 477 -18.78 -5.23 21.50
N PHE A 478 -18.23 -4.37 22.34
CA PHE A 478 -17.51 -3.19 21.89
C PHE A 478 -16.28 -2.97 22.74
N ASN A 479 -15.36 -2.18 22.21
CA ASN A 479 -14.23 -1.63 22.91
C ASN A 479 -14.09 -0.16 22.53
N VAL A 480 -13.93 0.69 23.53
CA VAL A 480 -13.49 2.07 23.35
C VAL A 480 -12.13 2.19 24.00
N THR A 481 -11.24 2.96 23.39
CA THR A 481 -9.84 3.16 23.80
C THR A 481 -9.64 4.56 24.41
N PRO A 482 -9.86 4.73 25.73
CA PRO A 482 -9.51 5.93 26.46
C PRO A 482 -8.00 6.20 26.44
N LEU A 483 -7.65 7.48 26.51
CA LEU A 483 -6.28 7.95 26.73
C LEU A 483 -6.10 8.58 28.11
N GLU A 484 -7.12 9.29 28.60
CA GLU A 484 -7.08 9.93 29.91
C GLU A 484 -8.35 9.59 30.69
N VAL A 485 -8.15 8.97 31.86
CA VAL A 485 -9.21 8.56 32.78
C VAL A 485 -8.86 9.02 34.18
N TYR A 486 -9.82 9.57 34.91
CA TYR A 486 -9.63 10.05 36.28
C TYR A 486 -10.51 9.25 37.25
N ARG A 487 -9.94 8.87 38.39
CA ARG A 487 -10.72 8.43 39.57
C ARG A 487 -11.26 9.67 40.27
N VAL A 488 -12.58 9.75 40.39
CA VAL A 488 -13.28 10.76 41.17
C VAL A 488 -13.69 10.15 42.49
N PHE A 489 -13.03 10.57 43.58
CA PHE A 489 -13.20 9.94 44.89
C PHE A 489 -14.43 10.44 45.63
N VAL A 490 -15.11 9.52 46.32
CA VAL A 490 -16.33 9.83 47.06
C VAL A 490 -16.10 10.61 48.36
N ASP A 491 -14.86 10.67 48.83
CA ASP A 491 -14.44 11.34 50.06
C ASP A 491 -13.94 12.78 49.82
N GLY A 492 -13.97 13.25 48.56
CA GLY A 492 -13.60 14.61 48.19
C GLY A 492 -12.10 14.87 48.02
N ARG A 493 -11.24 13.85 48.08
CA ARG A 493 -9.81 14.04 47.71
C ARG A 493 -9.66 14.37 46.21
N PRO A 494 -8.56 15.02 45.78
CA PRO A 494 -8.36 15.39 44.39
C PRO A 494 -8.46 14.20 43.42
N ASP A 495 -9.01 14.44 42.23
CA ASP A 495 -9.11 13.45 41.17
C ASP A 495 -7.72 12.87 40.83
N GLN A 496 -7.64 11.55 40.66
CA GLN A 496 -6.38 10.88 40.32
C GLN A 496 -6.41 10.40 38.88
N LEU A 497 -5.50 10.91 38.04
CA LEU A 497 -5.27 10.38 36.70
C LEU A 497 -4.81 8.91 36.79
N VAL A 498 -5.37 8.06 35.96
CA VAL A 498 -4.99 6.64 35.80
C VAL A 498 -4.81 6.32 34.32
N ARG A 499 -4.03 5.27 34.04
CA ARG A 499 -3.77 4.78 32.67
C ARG A 499 -4.08 3.31 32.51
N GLY A 500 -4.08 2.84 31.25
CA GLY A 500 -4.27 1.43 30.92
C GLY A 500 -5.72 0.94 31.09
N VAL A 501 -6.69 1.82 30.83
CA VAL A 501 -8.13 1.53 30.89
C VAL A 501 -8.64 1.29 29.49
N ASP A 502 -9.26 0.13 29.25
CA ASP A 502 -10.09 -0.09 28.06
C ASP A 502 -11.55 -0.23 28.50
N LEU A 503 -12.45 0.53 27.88
CA LEU A 503 -13.89 0.49 28.16
C LEU A 503 -14.52 -0.61 27.30
N ILE A 504 -15.08 -1.62 27.94
CA ILE A 504 -15.63 -2.81 27.28
C ILE A 504 -17.06 -3.08 27.74
N GLY A 505 -17.75 -3.94 26.99
CA GLY A 505 -19.01 -4.50 27.46
C GLY A 505 -19.88 -4.96 26.31
N THR A 506 -21.13 -5.25 26.67
CA THR A 506 -22.19 -5.48 25.70
C THR A 506 -23.01 -4.20 25.50
N PRO A 507 -23.43 -3.87 24.28
CA PRO A 507 -24.17 -2.65 23.98
C PRO A 507 -25.43 -2.48 24.83
N LEU A 508 -26.31 -3.49 24.89
CA LEU A 508 -27.57 -3.42 25.63
C LEU A 508 -27.35 -3.14 27.13
N SER A 509 -26.36 -3.81 27.74
CA SER A 509 -26.04 -3.58 29.14
C SER A 509 -25.60 -2.14 29.36
N MET A 510 -24.71 -1.60 28.53
CA MET A 510 -24.16 -0.27 28.74
C MET A 510 -25.18 0.83 28.43
N PHE A 511 -26.00 0.63 27.39
CA PHE A 511 -27.06 1.57 26.99
C PHE A 511 -28.12 1.75 28.08
N SER A 512 -28.51 0.66 28.76
CA SER A 512 -29.49 0.69 29.86
C SER A 512 -29.01 1.44 31.13
N ASN A 513 -27.72 1.80 31.19
CA ASN A 513 -27.13 2.50 32.33
C ASN A 513 -26.90 4.00 32.08
N ILE A 514 -27.25 4.52 30.89
CA ILE A 514 -27.18 5.96 30.62
C ILE A 514 -28.31 6.65 31.39
N ALA A 515 -27.98 7.57 32.29
CA ALA A 515 -28.95 8.14 33.23
C ALA A 515 -29.16 9.65 33.07
N ALA A 516 -28.11 10.40 32.75
CA ALA A 516 -28.16 11.86 32.64
C ALA A 516 -27.13 12.40 31.64
N ALA A 517 -27.34 13.63 31.17
CA ALA A 517 -26.46 14.31 30.24
C ALA A 517 -26.28 15.80 30.60
N GLY A 518 -25.16 16.35 30.17
CA GLY A 518 -24.80 17.75 30.36
C GLY A 518 -25.44 18.69 29.34
N ASP A 519 -25.20 19.99 29.52
CA ASP A 519 -25.73 21.06 28.68
C ASP A 519 -24.84 21.44 27.48
N LYS A 520 -23.57 21.03 27.50
CA LYS A 520 -22.57 21.42 26.50
C LYS A 520 -22.18 20.24 25.59
N PRO A 521 -22.68 20.17 24.35
CA PRO A 521 -22.17 19.22 23.38
C PRO A 521 -20.72 19.55 23.01
N SER A 522 -19.93 18.51 22.76
CA SER A 522 -18.59 18.64 22.18
C SER A 522 -18.48 17.75 20.95
N VAL A 523 -17.57 18.09 20.04
CA VAL A 523 -17.40 17.41 18.76
C VAL A 523 -16.17 16.52 18.78
N PHE A 524 -16.32 15.30 18.26
CA PHE A 524 -15.23 14.40 17.89
C PHE A 524 -15.26 14.15 16.38
N THR A 525 -14.18 14.52 15.70
CA THR A 525 -14.01 14.33 14.26
C THR A 525 -13.17 13.09 13.99
N GLY A 526 -13.62 12.25 13.06
CA GLY A 526 -12.93 10.99 12.77
C GLY A 526 -13.24 10.42 11.40
N VAL A 527 -12.63 9.27 11.13
CA VAL A 527 -12.87 8.46 9.93
C VAL A 527 -13.31 7.09 10.41
N CYS A 528 -14.48 6.65 9.97
CA CYS A 528 -15.09 5.40 10.41
C CYS A 528 -14.79 4.29 9.38
N GLY A 529 -14.21 3.18 9.84
CA GLY A 529 -13.93 2.02 9.01
C GLY A 529 -15.10 1.01 9.03
N ALA A 530 -15.54 0.57 7.86
CA ALA A 530 -16.41 -0.59 7.71
C ALA A 530 -16.06 -1.35 6.42
N GLU A 531 -16.92 -2.26 5.99
CA GLU A 531 -16.75 -3.07 4.79
C GLU A 531 -16.68 -2.19 3.53
N SER A 532 -17.50 -1.13 3.47
CA SER A 532 -17.43 -0.13 2.40
C SER A 532 -16.22 0.83 2.46
N GLY A 533 -15.30 0.62 3.40
CA GLY A 533 -14.09 1.42 3.61
C GLY A 533 -14.22 2.52 4.68
N TRP A 534 -13.29 3.49 4.63
CA TRP A 534 -13.09 4.57 5.61
C TRP A 534 -13.81 5.85 5.19
N VAL A 535 -14.98 6.11 5.77
CA VAL A 535 -15.78 7.31 5.45
C VAL A 535 -15.62 8.40 6.53
N PRO A 536 -15.57 9.68 6.15
CA PRO A 536 -15.57 10.79 7.10
C PRO A 536 -16.82 10.78 7.99
N VAL A 537 -16.67 10.92 9.30
CA VAL A 537 -17.78 11.01 10.26
C VAL A 537 -17.49 12.04 11.33
N THR A 538 -18.55 12.50 11.97
CA THR A 538 -18.46 13.32 13.17
C THR A 538 -19.43 12.79 14.22
N ALA A 539 -18.99 12.69 15.46
CA ALA A 539 -19.84 12.37 16.60
C ALA A 539 -19.86 13.57 17.55
N SER A 540 -21.05 14.08 17.86
CA SER A 540 -21.22 15.15 18.84
C SER A 540 -22.14 14.69 19.96
N SER A 541 -21.69 14.90 21.19
CA SER A 541 -22.44 14.47 22.37
C SER A 541 -22.13 15.41 23.54
N PRO A 542 -23.09 15.65 24.45
CA PRO A 542 -22.78 16.21 25.75
C PRO A 542 -21.98 15.21 26.60
N THR A 543 -21.42 15.71 27.69
CA THR A 543 -20.95 14.86 28.78
C THR A 543 -22.11 14.01 29.29
N ILE A 544 -21.94 12.70 29.47
CA ILE A 544 -22.99 11.80 29.99
C ILE A 544 -22.57 11.17 31.30
N PHE A 545 -23.57 10.89 32.14
CA PHE A 545 -23.44 10.07 33.34
C PHE A 545 -24.02 8.68 33.08
N VAL A 546 -23.22 7.66 33.36
CA VAL A 546 -23.56 6.25 33.22
C VAL A 546 -23.46 5.59 34.59
N SER A 547 -24.55 5.02 35.09
CA SER A 547 -24.60 4.43 36.43
C SER A 547 -23.71 3.20 36.60
N LYS A 548 -23.36 2.53 35.49
CA LYS A 548 -22.50 1.36 35.50
C LYS A 548 -21.80 1.18 34.16
N ILE A 549 -20.47 1.13 34.21
CA ILE A 549 -19.60 0.73 33.11
C ILE A 549 -18.75 -0.48 33.51
N GLU A 550 -18.08 -1.09 32.53
CA GLU A 550 -17.09 -2.13 32.75
C GLU A 550 -15.78 -1.75 32.05
N THR A 551 -14.67 -1.84 32.77
CA THR A 551 -13.35 -1.61 32.20
C THR A 551 -12.45 -2.80 32.45
N GLN A 552 -11.62 -3.11 31.47
CA GLN A 552 -10.52 -4.05 31.62
C GLN A 552 -9.19 -3.30 31.63
N ARG A 553 -8.19 -3.96 32.21
CA ARG A 553 -6.81 -3.48 32.18
C ARG A 553 -6.22 -3.75 30.80
N ARG A 554 -5.61 -2.74 30.18
CA ARG A 554 -4.83 -2.91 28.94
C ARG A 554 -3.70 -3.90 29.18
N ALA A 555 -3.48 -4.79 28.22
CA ALA A 555 -2.41 -5.78 28.30
C ALA A 555 -1.05 -5.10 28.56
N GLN A 556 -0.29 -5.66 29.49
CA GLN A 556 1.04 -5.16 29.79
C GLN A 556 1.96 -5.41 28.58
N ALA A 557 2.53 -4.34 28.03
CA ALA A 557 3.62 -4.47 27.07
C ALA A 557 4.83 -5.08 27.79
N ARG A 558 5.49 -6.06 27.16
CA ARG A 558 6.70 -6.69 27.71
C ARG A 558 7.99 -5.96 27.33
N ASP A 559 7.86 -4.94 26.48
CA ASP A 559 8.99 -4.16 26.01
C ASP A 559 9.42 -3.16 27.09
N ILE A 560 10.68 -3.23 27.48
CA ILE A 560 11.26 -2.22 28.37
C ILE A 560 11.45 -0.90 27.62
N ALA A 561 11.45 0.21 28.37
CA ALA A 561 11.78 1.54 27.86
C ALA A 561 13.15 1.56 27.13
N PRO A 562 13.42 2.56 26.28
CA PRO A 562 14.74 2.72 25.67
C PRO A 562 15.86 2.70 26.70
N ILE A 563 16.93 1.96 26.43
CA ILE A 563 18.06 1.73 27.33
C ILE A 563 18.82 3.04 27.58
N LEU A 564 18.98 3.83 26.52
CA LEU A 564 19.54 5.17 26.57
C LEU A 564 18.41 6.20 26.43
N PRO A 565 18.50 7.39 27.06
CA PRO A 565 17.57 8.48 26.78
C PRO A 565 17.66 8.92 25.32
N SER A 566 16.72 9.72 24.81
CA SER A 566 16.88 10.26 23.46
C SER A 566 18.15 11.13 23.36
N PRO A 567 18.79 11.26 22.18
CA PRO A 567 19.88 12.20 21.99
C PRO A 567 19.42 13.63 22.29
N LYS A 568 20.33 14.43 22.86
CA LYS A 568 20.08 15.86 23.11
C LYS A 568 20.27 16.64 21.80
N PRO A 569 19.47 17.68 21.55
CA PRO A 569 19.67 18.54 20.38
C PRO A 569 21.06 19.20 20.39
N GLU A 570 21.72 19.24 19.23
CA GLU A 570 23.03 19.89 19.06
C GLU A 570 23.04 20.82 17.83
N VAL A 571 23.80 21.91 17.92
CA VAL A 571 23.98 22.82 16.79
C VAL A 571 25.15 22.34 15.95
N VAL A 572 24.87 21.75 14.79
CA VAL A 572 25.88 21.35 13.81
C VAL A 572 26.04 22.45 12.76
N LYS A 573 27.31 22.84 12.49
CA LYS A 573 27.67 23.93 11.55
C LYS A 573 27.99 23.45 10.14
N GLU A 574 27.73 22.18 9.84
CA GLU A 574 27.96 21.60 8.51
C GLU A 574 26.89 22.11 7.54
N ASN A 575 27.31 22.55 6.36
CA ASN A 575 26.40 23.09 5.34
C ASN A 575 26.08 22.08 4.22
N ASN A 576 26.87 21.00 4.13
CA ASN A 576 26.70 19.96 3.13
C ASN A 576 25.85 18.80 3.71
N PRO A 577 24.78 18.38 3.02
CA PRO A 577 23.96 17.25 3.43
C PRO A 577 24.72 15.99 3.85
N ASP A 578 25.76 15.61 3.10
CA ASP A 578 26.51 14.38 3.37
C ASP A 578 27.24 14.44 4.71
N ASP A 579 27.85 15.59 5.00
CA ASP A 579 28.60 15.81 6.24
C ASP A 579 27.66 15.82 7.46
N VAL A 580 26.45 16.38 7.31
CA VAL A 580 25.41 16.32 8.36
C VAL A 580 24.97 14.88 8.62
N ILE A 581 24.71 14.10 7.57
CA ILE A 581 24.29 12.69 7.69
C ILE A 581 25.39 11.86 8.37
N PHE A 582 26.64 11.94 7.90
CA PHE A 582 27.74 11.18 8.52
C PHE A 582 28.06 11.65 9.94
N ALA A 583 27.93 12.95 10.23
CA ALA A 583 28.08 13.46 11.60
C ALA A 583 27.01 12.86 12.53
N ALA A 584 25.74 12.84 12.10
CA ALA A 584 24.64 12.24 12.86
C ALA A 584 24.88 10.74 13.11
N MET A 585 25.22 10.00 12.05
CA MET A 585 25.57 8.58 12.14
C MET A 585 26.71 8.34 13.13
N ARG A 586 27.81 9.12 13.04
CA ARG A 586 28.99 8.94 13.89
C ARG A 586 28.70 9.24 15.35
N SER A 587 28.04 10.37 15.63
CA SER A 587 27.69 10.77 16.99
C SER A 587 26.80 9.73 17.68
N GLU A 588 25.80 9.19 16.98
CA GLU A 588 24.93 8.18 17.56
C GLU A 588 25.59 6.80 17.68
N GLN A 589 26.48 6.45 16.74
CA GLN A 589 27.21 5.18 16.77
C GLN A 589 28.17 5.13 17.97
N GLU A 590 28.96 6.19 18.18
CA GLU A 590 29.89 6.29 19.31
C GLU A 590 29.16 6.25 20.65
N ARG A 591 28.01 6.94 20.72
CA ARG A 591 27.15 6.93 21.91
C ARG A 591 26.62 5.52 22.22
N ASN A 592 26.07 4.83 21.23
CA ASN A 592 25.54 3.48 21.42
C ASN A 592 26.64 2.47 21.73
N LYS A 593 27.79 2.54 21.05
CA LYS A 593 28.96 1.70 21.33
C LYS A 593 29.46 1.87 22.77
N ALA A 594 29.43 3.10 23.30
CA ALA A 594 29.89 3.39 24.65
C ALA A 594 28.92 2.90 25.75
N ALA A 595 27.61 3.07 25.54
CA ALA A 595 26.63 3.03 26.63
C ALA A 595 25.39 2.14 26.40
N LEU A 596 25.15 1.62 25.19
CA LEU A 596 23.97 0.79 24.90
C LEU A 596 24.13 -0.61 25.50
N VAL A 597 23.79 -0.76 26.78
CA VAL A 597 23.92 -2.03 27.50
C VAL A 597 22.88 -2.13 28.61
N LEU A 598 22.21 -3.28 28.70
CA LEU A 598 21.36 -3.59 29.86
C LEU A 598 22.22 -4.04 31.05
N PRO A 599 21.73 -3.88 32.31
CA PRO A 599 22.41 -4.45 33.46
C PRO A 599 22.72 -5.94 33.26
N ASN A 600 24.00 -6.32 33.40
CA ASN A 600 24.52 -7.68 33.15
C ASN A 600 24.44 -8.19 31.69
N GLY A 601 24.09 -7.34 30.72
CA GLY A 601 24.10 -7.68 29.30
C GLY A 601 25.48 -7.51 28.65
N PRO A 602 25.75 -8.19 27.53
CA PRO A 602 26.92 -7.94 26.71
C PRO A 602 26.85 -6.55 26.05
N LYS A 603 28.02 -5.93 25.84
CA LYS A 603 28.14 -4.71 25.04
C LYS A 603 28.10 -5.04 23.54
N PRO A 604 27.57 -4.16 22.69
CA PRO A 604 27.75 -4.24 21.24
C PRO A 604 29.24 -4.27 20.90
N TYR A 605 29.68 -5.25 20.13
CA TYR A 605 31.04 -5.25 19.57
C TYR A 605 31.07 -4.63 18.17
N TYR A 606 29.93 -4.66 17.47
CA TYR A 606 29.76 -4.14 16.13
C TYR A 606 28.42 -3.40 15.98
N ILE A 607 28.47 -2.21 15.39
CA ILE A 607 27.29 -1.43 14.98
C ILE A 607 27.51 -0.96 13.54
N SER A 608 26.50 -1.12 12.69
CA SER A 608 26.45 -0.58 11.33
C SER A 608 25.18 0.24 11.14
N TYR A 609 25.34 1.43 10.58
CA TYR A 609 24.23 2.24 10.10
C TYR A 609 24.27 2.27 8.57
N THR A 610 23.12 2.02 7.96
CA THR A 610 22.90 2.19 6.53
C THR A 610 21.74 3.15 6.33
N ILE A 611 21.92 4.21 5.54
CA ILE A 611 20.88 5.20 5.23
C ILE A 611 20.70 5.27 3.72
N ALA A 612 19.45 5.28 3.26
CA ALA A 612 19.09 5.61 1.89
C ALA A 612 18.42 6.98 1.88
N ARG A 613 19.01 7.93 1.16
CA ARG A 613 18.34 9.19 0.80
C ARG A 613 17.87 9.07 -0.64
N TYR A 614 16.58 9.19 -0.91
CA TYR A 614 16.03 8.78 -2.19
C TYR A 614 14.82 9.59 -2.63
N ARG A 615 14.48 9.51 -3.91
CA ARG A 615 13.19 9.92 -4.47
C ARG A 615 12.81 8.98 -5.61
N HIS A 616 11.53 8.65 -5.68
CA HIS A 616 10.95 7.86 -6.76
C HIS A 616 10.09 8.72 -7.68
N PHE A 617 9.93 8.26 -8.92
CA PHE A 617 9.00 8.83 -9.87
C PHE A 617 8.30 7.72 -10.66
N GLN A 618 7.05 7.99 -11.02
CA GLN A 618 6.22 7.06 -11.77
C GLN A 618 5.29 7.81 -12.71
N MET A 619 5.35 7.44 -13.99
CA MET A 619 4.49 7.97 -15.04
C MET A 619 3.91 6.79 -15.82
N ALA A 620 2.60 6.78 -16.03
CA ALA A 620 1.96 5.73 -16.80
C ALA A 620 0.89 6.32 -17.71
N ALA A 621 0.81 5.82 -18.94
CA ALA A 621 -0.19 6.21 -19.91
C ALA A 621 -0.74 5.00 -20.66
N SER A 622 -1.98 5.13 -21.12
CA SER A 622 -2.69 4.15 -21.93
C SER A 622 -3.40 4.86 -23.07
N LEU A 623 -3.23 4.41 -24.31
CA LEU A 623 -3.90 4.95 -25.50
C LEU A 623 -3.80 6.49 -25.66
N GLY A 624 -2.70 7.09 -25.20
CA GLY A 624 -2.52 8.55 -25.22
C GLY A 624 -3.16 9.31 -24.04
N GLY A 625 -3.70 8.61 -23.04
CA GLY A 625 -4.18 9.19 -21.79
C GLY A 625 -3.22 8.98 -20.64
N LEU A 626 -2.82 10.07 -19.98
CA LEU A 626 -2.00 10.01 -18.78
C LEU A 626 -2.83 9.48 -17.60
N MET A 627 -2.45 8.30 -17.09
CA MET A 627 -3.16 7.58 -16.02
C MET A 627 -2.66 8.00 -14.64
N LEU A 628 -1.35 8.18 -14.52
CA LEU A 628 -0.65 8.49 -13.27
C LEU A 628 0.60 9.32 -13.61
N SER A 629 0.87 10.32 -12.79
CA SER A 629 2.13 11.05 -12.80
C SER A 629 2.47 11.51 -11.39
N ASN A 630 3.61 11.06 -10.89
CA ASN A 630 4.07 11.40 -9.56
C ASN A 630 5.60 11.49 -9.54
N VAL A 631 6.11 12.56 -8.94
CA VAL A 631 7.52 12.71 -8.56
C VAL A 631 7.54 13.03 -7.08
N SER A 632 8.05 12.10 -6.28
CA SER A 632 8.17 12.31 -4.84
C SER A 632 9.25 13.37 -4.52
N PRO A 633 9.11 14.10 -3.39
CA PRO A 633 10.23 14.84 -2.82
C PRO A 633 11.35 13.87 -2.41
N TRP A 634 12.50 14.42 -2.01
CA TRP A 634 13.49 13.61 -1.30
C TRP A 634 12.86 12.99 -0.04
N GLN A 635 13.24 11.77 0.26
CA GLN A 635 12.89 11.00 1.43
C GLN A 635 14.17 10.41 2.01
N MET A 636 14.12 10.02 3.27
CA MET A 636 15.22 9.32 3.92
C MET A 636 14.68 8.17 4.74
N SER A 637 15.39 7.06 4.69
CA SER A 637 15.13 5.87 5.50
C SER A 637 16.46 5.26 5.89
N GLY A 638 16.48 4.52 6.99
CA GLY A 638 17.71 3.90 7.45
C GLY A 638 17.51 2.53 8.06
N GLY A 639 18.61 1.94 8.48
CA GLY A 639 18.68 0.67 9.14
C GLY A 639 19.86 0.62 10.09
N THR A 640 19.66 0.00 11.23
CA THR A 640 20.72 -0.28 12.20
C THR A 640 20.93 -1.78 12.34
N GLN A 641 22.17 -2.22 12.19
CA GLN A 641 22.62 -3.53 12.65
C GLN A 641 23.40 -3.36 13.96
N VAL A 642 23.06 -4.15 14.98
CA VAL A 642 23.81 -4.27 16.23
C VAL A 642 24.12 -5.74 16.43
N LEU A 643 25.39 -6.07 16.64
CA LEU A 643 25.83 -7.44 16.95
C LEU A 643 26.49 -7.51 18.33
N LEU A 644 26.17 -8.58 19.04
CA LEU A 644 26.71 -8.94 20.35
C LEU A 644 27.62 -10.15 20.23
N GLY A 645 28.57 -10.31 21.17
CA GLY A 645 29.60 -11.36 21.13
C GLY A 645 30.89 -10.85 20.52
N ASP A 646 31.45 -11.60 19.57
CA ASP A 646 32.67 -11.26 18.83
C ASP A 646 32.64 -11.80 17.40
N TYR A 647 33.71 -11.58 16.63
CA TYR A 647 33.82 -12.06 15.25
C TYR A 647 33.73 -13.60 15.12
N GLN A 648 34.16 -14.34 16.14
CA GLN A 648 34.11 -15.80 16.12
C GLN A 648 32.70 -16.32 16.38
N ARG A 649 32.01 -15.72 17.37
CA ARG A 649 30.65 -16.07 17.78
C ARG A 649 29.85 -14.82 18.10
N ASN A 650 28.90 -14.50 17.22
CA ASN A 650 28.02 -13.34 17.39
C ASN A 650 26.53 -13.72 17.43
N SER A 651 25.69 -12.71 17.67
CA SER A 651 24.24 -12.81 17.75
C SER A 651 23.50 -13.02 16.42
N ASP A 652 24.18 -13.04 15.26
CA ASP A 652 23.50 -13.26 13.98
C ASP A 652 23.17 -14.74 13.77
N VAL A 653 21.88 -15.08 13.85
CA VAL A 653 21.39 -16.45 13.64
C VAL A 653 21.17 -16.80 12.17
N GLN A 654 21.00 -15.80 11.29
CA GLN A 654 20.67 -16.01 9.88
C GLN A 654 21.89 -15.94 8.97
N TYR A 655 23.04 -15.49 9.48
CA TYR A 655 24.24 -15.25 8.68
C TYR A 655 23.93 -14.29 7.51
N GLN A 656 23.22 -13.22 7.83
CA GLN A 656 22.73 -12.18 6.92
C GLN A 656 22.64 -10.84 7.65
N GLU A 657 22.81 -9.74 6.92
CA GLU A 657 22.67 -8.40 7.48
C GLU A 657 21.21 -8.11 7.85
N GLN A 658 20.87 -8.37 9.12
CA GLN A 658 19.59 -8.01 9.71
C GLN A 658 19.68 -6.61 10.30
N ILE A 659 18.70 -5.77 9.96
CA ILE A 659 18.58 -4.40 10.46
C ILE A 659 17.25 -4.18 11.16
N ALA A 660 17.24 -3.32 12.17
CA ALA A 660 16.03 -2.64 12.60
C ALA A 660 15.84 -1.41 11.70
N PRO A 661 14.66 -1.17 11.12
CA PRO A 661 14.41 0.03 10.32
C PRO A 661 14.53 1.29 11.17
N ALA A 662 15.01 2.38 10.57
CA ALA A 662 15.05 3.71 11.17
C ALA A 662 14.15 4.65 10.35
N GLN A 663 13.19 5.29 11.03
CA GLN A 663 12.38 6.36 10.45
C GLN A 663 13.21 7.65 10.47
N LEU A 664 13.43 8.25 9.30
CA LEU A 664 14.29 9.42 9.15
C LEU A 664 13.54 10.58 8.46
N PRO A 665 13.93 11.83 8.73
CA PRO A 665 13.29 13.00 8.10
C PRO A 665 13.63 13.09 6.62
N SER A 666 12.70 13.64 5.82
CA SER A 666 12.98 13.98 4.42
C SER A 666 13.98 15.13 4.29
N GLU A 667 13.91 16.08 5.23
CA GLU A 667 14.90 17.13 5.42
C GLU A 667 16.14 16.57 6.11
N VAL A 668 17.32 17.08 5.74
CA VAL A 668 18.57 16.65 6.37
C VAL A 668 18.73 17.41 7.69
N ASP A 669 18.16 16.85 8.75
CA ASP A 669 18.24 17.37 10.13
C ASP A 669 19.07 16.44 11.01
N TYR A 670 20.16 16.97 11.56
CA TYR A 670 21.10 16.24 12.40
C TYR A 670 20.43 15.57 13.61
N ASP A 671 19.58 16.29 14.33
CA ASP A 671 18.99 15.81 15.57
C ASP A 671 17.98 14.70 15.28
N VAL A 672 17.12 14.90 14.28
CA VAL A 672 16.05 13.96 13.97
C VAL A 672 16.62 12.68 13.34
N ILE A 673 17.72 12.77 12.56
CA ILE A 673 18.46 11.58 12.12
C ILE A 673 19.00 10.79 13.32
N ARG A 674 19.62 11.47 14.29
CA ARG A 674 20.12 10.80 15.50
C ARG A 674 19.01 10.16 16.32
N ARG A 675 17.83 10.78 16.44
CA ARG A 675 16.67 10.19 17.12
C ARG A 675 16.23 8.90 16.43
N GLY A 676 16.11 8.88 15.10
CA GLY A 676 15.74 7.68 14.35
C GLY A 676 16.76 6.54 14.50
N LEU A 677 18.06 6.85 14.47
CA LEU A 677 19.14 5.87 14.69
C LEU A 677 19.21 5.37 16.13
N TRP A 678 18.93 6.24 17.11
CA TRP A 678 18.85 5.86 18.54
C TRP A 678 17.75 4.82 18.77
N GLU A 679 16.52 5.09 18.31
CA GLU A 679 15.40 4.17 18.48
C GLU A 679 15.65 2.84 17.76
N SER A 680 16.15 2.90 16.53
CA SER A 680 16.54 1.74 15.74
C SER A 680 17.65 0.91 16.42
N SER A 681 18.65 1.57 17.02
CA SER A 681 19.73 0.90 17.77
C SER A 681 19.24 0.19 19.02
N ASP A 682 18.36 0.85 19.79
CA ASP A 682 17.75 0.28 20.99
C ASP A 682 16.93 -0.99 20.67
N MET A 683 16.10 -0.92 19.62
CA MET A 683 15.33 -2.05 19.12
C MET A 683 16.24 -3.20 18.69
N MET A 684 17.27 -2.91 17.89
CA MET A 684 18.17 -3.95 17.37
C MET A 684 19.01 -4.59 18.47
N TYR A 685 19.44 -3.84 19.49
CA TYR A 685 20.15 -4.40 20.64
C TYR A 685 19.29 -5.40 21.42
N LYS A 686 18.03 -5.04 21.71
CA LYS A 686 17.08 -5.92 22.41
C LYS A 686 16.80 -7.19 21.60
N TYR A 687 16.63 -7.05 20.29
CA TYR A 687 16.50 -8.19 19.38
C TYR A 687 17.76 -9.07 19.36
N ALA A 688 18.95 -8.47 19.28
CA ALA A 688 20.23 -9.19 19.27
C ALA A 688 20.47 -10.00 20.57
N LEU A 689 20.00 -9.52 21.73
CA LEU A 689 20.06 -10.29 22.98
C LEU A 689 19.28 -11.61 22.88
N GLY A 690 18.05 -11.53 22.34
CA GLY A 690 17.22 -12.71 22.11
C GLY A 690 17.85 -13.68 21.12
N MET A 691 18.39 -13.15 20.02
CA MET A 691 19.04 -13.97 18.99
C MET A 691 20.34 -14.62 19.48
N MET A 692 21.12 -13.93 20.31
CA MET A 692 22.32 -14.51 20.93
C MET A 692 21.97 -15.71 21.81
N ALA A 693 20.94 -15.57 22.67
CA ALA A 693 20.47 -16.66 23.52
C ALA A 693 19.93 -17.84 22.69
N GLN A 694 19.13 -17.54 21.65
CA GLN A 694 18.63 -18.56 20.72
C GLN A 694 19.76 -19.32 20.04
N LYS A 695 20.77 -18.61 19.53
CA LYS A 695 21.93 -19.22 18.85
C LYS A 695 22.72 -20.11 19.79
N MET A 696 23.01 -19.64 21.01
CA MET A 696 23.73 -20.42 22.02
C MET A 696 22.98 -21.71 22.39
N ASN A 697 21.66 -21.62 22.62
CA ASN A 697 20.83 -22.78 22.92
C ASN A 697 20.80 -23.76 21.76
N TYR A 698 20.65 -23.27 20.52
CA TYR A 698 20.66 -24.11 19.33
C TYR A 698 21.99 -24.85 19.16
N LEU A 699 23.13 -24.15 19.29
CA LEU A 699 24.46 -24.75 19.16
C LEU A 699 24.78 -25.74 20.29
N GLN A 700 24.21 -25.54 21.48
CA GLN A 700 24.33 -26.49 22.59
C GLN A 700 23.57 -27.79 22.31
N GLN A 701 22.37 -27.69 21.71
CA GLN A 701 21.55 -28.86 21.34
C GLN A 701 22.03 -29.53 20.05
N ASN A 702 22.61 -28.75 19.13
CA ASN A 702 23.03 -29.17 17.80
C ASN A 702 24.47 -28.70 17.54
N PRO A 703 25.48 -29.38 18.10
CA PRO A 703 26.88 -29.04 17.87
C PRO A 703 27.23 -29.08 16.38
N LEU A 704 27.88 -28.03 15.89
CA LEU A 704 28.33 -27.96 14.50
C LEU A 704 29.47 -28.97 14.24
N PRO A 705 29.58 -29.52 13.02
CA PRO A 705 30.77 -30.25 12.58
C PRO A 705 32.04 -29.42 12.76
N SER A 706 33.19 -30.07 12.99
CA SER A 706 34.46 -29.39 13.32
C SER A 706 34.89 -28.32 12.30
N GLU A 707 34.64 -28.56 11.01
CA GLU A 707 34.97 -27.60 9.94
C GLU A 707 34.08 -26.34 10.01
N GLU A 708 32.77 -26.51 10.25
CA GLU A 708 31.82 -25.39 10.41
C GLU A 708 32.06 -24.63 11.71
N ALA A 709 32.45 -25.35 12.77
CA ALA A 709 32.80 -24.76 14.06
C ALA A 709 34.08 -23.91 13.98
N ALA A 710 35.00 -24.20 13.05
CA ALA A 710 36.21 -23.41 12.87
C ALA A 710 35.94 -22.04 12.21
N LEU A 711 34.87 -21.92 11.42
CA LEU A 711 34.52 -20.66 10.76
C LEU A 711 34.06 -19.61 11.78
N ALA A 712 34.69 -18.43 11.71
CA ALA A 712 34.21 -17.22 12.35
C ALA A 712 32.82 -16.86 11.81
N ASP A 713 31.97 -16.26 12.63
CA ASP A 713 30.64 -15.82 12.19
C ASP A 713 30.72 -14.58 11.28
N MET A 714 31.76 -13.76 11.41
CA MET A 714 31.96 -12.54 10.65
C MET A 714 33.45 -12.22 10.53
N GLN A 715 33.91 -11.78 9.36
CA GLN A 715 35.29 -11.32 9.18
C GLN A 715 35.43 -9.85 9.58
N PRO A 716 36.51 -9.45 10.29
CA PRO A 716 36.83 -8.04 10.48
C PRO A 716 37.32 -7.40 9.19
N LEU A 717 36.97 -6.13 8.95
CA LEU A 717 37.36 -5.39 7.76
C LEU A 717 38.22 -4.16 8.09
N PRO A 718 39.13 -3.74 7.19
CA PRO A 718 39.93 -2.54 7.41
C PRO A 718 39.08 -1.26 7.32
N THR A 719 39.53 -0.21 8.00
CA THR A 719 38.97 1.14 7.88
C THR A 719 39.09 1.65 6.44
N VAL A 720 38.02 2.24 5.92
CA VAL A 720 38.00 2.84 4.58
C VAL A 720 37.01 3.99 4.54
N THR A 721 37.36 5.04 3.79
CA THR A 721 36.45 6.17 3.55
C THR A 721 36.37 6.42 2.05
N ARG A 722 35.16 6.39 1.50
CA ARG A 722 34.89 6.72 0.09
C ARG A 722 33.54 7.42 0.01
N VAL A 723 33.57 8.71 -0.30
CA VAL A 723 32.37 9.50 -0.55
C VAL A 723 32.30 9.73 -2.06
N GLN A 724 31.49 8.95 -2.76
CA GLN A 724 31.39 9.04 -4.21
C GLN A 724 30.34 10.07 -4.62
N GLU A 725 30.74 10.99 -5.50
CA GLU A 725 29.81 11.89 -6.16
C GLU A 725 29.24 11.25 -7.42
N ARG A 726 28.01 11.65 -7.77
CA ARG A 726 27.34 11.12 -8.95
C ARG A 726 28.07 11.61 -10.22
N PRO A 727 28.50 10.72 -11.11
CA PRO A 727 29.26 11.11 -12.31
C PRO A 727 28.40 11.89 -13.32
N GLU A 728 27.09 11.58 -13.38
CA GLU A 728 26.13 12.20 -14.30
C GLU A 728 24.87 12.66 -13.56
N ALA A 729 24.28 13.78 -13.98
CA ALA A 729 23.07 14.29 -13.36
C ALA A 729 21.88 13.33 -13.58
N TYR A 730 21.17 13.00 -12.50
CA TYR A 730 19.94 12.21 -12.56
C TYR A 730 18.73 13.15 -12.72
N LYS A 731 18.44 13.54 -13.96
CA LYS A 731 17.40 14.54 -14.25
C LYS A 731 16.02 13.90 -14.40
N ILE A 732 15.12 14.20 -13.46
CA ILE A 732 13.71 13.82 -13.52
C ILE A 732 12.90 15.01 -14.05
N ASP A 733 12.69 15.08 -15.36
CA ASP A 733 11.81 16.07 -15.99
C ASP A 733 10.42 15.47 -16.16
N GLN A 734 9.51 15.83 -15.25
CA GLN A 734 8.14 15.30 -15.22
C GLN A 734 7.42 15.54 -16.55
N GLY A 735 7.51 16.75 -17.13
CA GLY A 735 6.79 17.09 -18.36
C GLY A 735 7.35 16.41 -19.61
N VAL A 736 8.66 16.13 -19.66
CA VAL A 736 9.26 15.31 -20.73
C VAL A 736 8.80 13.85 -20.63
N LEU A 737 8.84 13.29 -19.42
CA LEU A 737 8.49 11.88 -19.22
C LEU A 737 6.99 11.62 -19.37
N GLU A 738 6.11 12.55 -18.95
CA GLU A 738 4.67 12.52 -19.21
C GLU A 738 4.38 12.50 -20.71
N ARG A 739 5.00 13.38 -21.50
CA ARG A 739 4.85 13.39 -22.96
C ARG A 739 5.34 12.09 -23.59
N LEU A 740 6.47 11.58 -23.14
CA LEU A 740 7.03 10.32 -23.65
C LEU A 740 6.05 9.15 -23.44
N VAL A 741 5.55 8.91 -22.22
CA VAL A 741 4.62 7.79 -21.98
C VAL A 741 3.32 7.97 -22.75
N THR A 742 2.83 9.21 -22.83
CA THR A 742 1.57 9.55 -23.53
C THR A 742 1.69 9.28 -25.02
N GLU A 743 2.70 9.83 -25.69
CA GLU A 743 2.93 9.65 -27.14
C GLU A 743 3.24 8.21 -27.52
N VAL A 744 4.04 7.50 -26.72
CA VAL A 744 4.38 6.10 -26.99
C VAL A 744 3.16 5.20 -26.78
N SER A 745 2.35 5.45 -25.75
CA SER A 745 1.12 4.67 -25.51
C SER A 745 0.05 4.88 -26.59
N ALA A 746 0.05 6.04 -27.26
CA ALA A 746 -0.88 6.34 -28.34
C ALA A 746 -0.69 5.44 -29.57
N VAL A 747 0.46 4.77 -29.72
CA VAL A 747 0.69 3.78 -30.80
C VAL A 747 -0.36 2.68 -30.80
N PHE A 748 -0.85 2.27 -29.62
CA PHE A 748 -1.89 1.25 -29.52
C PHE A 748 -3.23 1.67 -30.16
N ASN A 749 -3.44 2.98 -30.44
CA ASN A 749 -4.59 3.47 -31.20
C ASN A 749 -4.60 2.98 -32.66
N GLU A 750 -3.49 2.47 -33.19
CA GLU A 750 -3.43 1.83 -34.52
C GLU A 750 -4.01 0.39 -34.50
N TYR A 751 -4.11 -0.27 -33.34
CA TYR A 751 -4.46 -1.69 -33.20
C TYR A 751 -5.81 -1.89 -32.49
N LYS A 752 -6.91 -2.05 -33.25
CA LYS A 752 -8.29 -2.13 -32.71
C LYS A 752 -8.61 -3.40 -31.90
N GLU A 753 -7.76 -4.41 -31.93
CA GLU A 753 -7.97 -5.68 -31.19
C GLU A 753 -7.18 -5.76 -29.89
N ILE A 754 -6.21 -4.86 -29.70
CA ILE A 754 -5.41 -4.78 -28.49
C ILE A 754 -6.15 -3.93 -27.46
N TYR A 755 -6.15 -4.41 -26.21
CA TYR A 755 -6.71 -3.73 -25.05
C TYR A 755 -5.81 -3.91 -23.82
N ASN A 756 -6.16 -3.26 -22.72
CA ASN A 756 -5.36 -3.23 -21.49
C ASN A 756 -3.90 -2.81 -21.75
N SER A 757 -3.72 -1.90 -22.71
CA SER A 757 -2.39 -1.42 -23.09
C SER A 757 -1.87 -0.39 -22.08
N SER A 758 -0.58 -0.43 -21.80
CA SER A 758 0.07 0.51 -20.87
C SER A 758 1.53 0.71 -21.23
N VAL A 759 1.99 1.96 -21.13
CA VAL A 759 3.40 2.35 -21.15
C VAL A 759 3.68 3.04 -19.83
N ALA A 760 4.61 2.49 -19.06
CA ALA A 760 4.96 2.99 -17.74
C ALA A 760 6.47 3.23 -17.61
N ILE A 761 6.83 4.34 -16.97
CA ILE A 761 8.18 4.63 -16.51
C ILE A 761 8.15 4.64 -14.99
N ASN A 762 8.98 3.81 -14.38
CA ASN A 762 9.21 3.78 -12.93
C ASN A 762 10.69 4.01 -12.68
N GLY A 763 11.04 4.88 -11.75
CA GLY A 763 12.45 5.06 -11.40
C GLY A 763 12.69 5.48 -9.96
N LEU A 764 13.93 5.28 -9.56
CA LEU A 764 14.47 5.58 -8.23
C LEU A 764 15.79 6.30 -8.41
N GLU A 765 15.93 7.46 -7.79
CA GLU A 765 17.21 8.07 -7.49
C GLU A 765 17.51 7.83 -6.01
N VAL A 766 18.71 7.35 -5.69
CA VAL A 766 19.10 7.05 -4.31
C VAL A 766 20.58 7.34 -4.08
N ASP A 767 20.90 7.85 -2.91
CA ASP A 767 22.26 7.90 -2.37
C ASP A 767 22.30 7.01 -1.13
N MET A 768 23.17 5.99 -1.15
CA MET A 768 23.33 5.02 -0.07
C MET A 768 24.52 5.40 0.81
N TYR A 769 24.31 5.51 2.11
CA TYR A 769 25.33 5.84 3.11
C TYR A 769 25.53 4.64 4.02
N ARG A 770 26.78 4.32 4.36
CA ARG A 770 27.14 3.30 5.35
C ARG A 770 28.20 3.82 6.31
N LEU A 771 28.01 3.57 7.61
CA LEU A 771 29.01 3.80 8.65
C LEU A 771 29.08 2.62 9.61
N THR A 772 30.26 2.01 9.77
CA THR A 772 30.47 0.90 10.72
C THR A 772 31.44 1.28 11.84
N THR A 773 31.35 0.59 12.98
CA THR A 773 32.28 0.76 14.11
C THR A 773 33.72 0.33 13.83
N GLU A 774 33.99 -0.27 12.67
CA GLU A 774 35.32 -0.59 12.15
C GLU A 774 35.92 0.56 11.33
N GLY A 775 35.16 1.63 11.12
CA GLY A 775 35.57 2.80 10.35
C GLY A 775 35.35 2.67 8.84
N VAL A 776 34.43 1.81 8.39
CA VAL A 776 33.96 1.81 7.00
C VAL A 776 32.96 2.96 6.86
N GLN A 777 33.28 3.97 6.04
CA GLN A 777 32.45 5.14 5.75
C GLN A 777 32.25 5.30 4.23
N LEU A 778 31.07 4.96 3.73
CA LEU A 778 30.77 4.90 2.29
C LEU A 778 29.57 5.77 1.92
N LYS A 779 29.66 6.51 0.81
CA LYS A 779 28.52 7.04 0.05
C LYS A 779 28.59 6.49 -1.37
N GLU A 780 27.54 5.80 -1.81
CA GLU A 780 27.39 5.28 -3.16
C GLU A 780 26.11 5.84 -3.81
N PRO A 781 26.22 6.71 -4.82
CA PRO A 781 25.07 7.19 -5.58
C PRO A 781 24.58 6.09 -6.51
N GLY A 782 23.30 5.81 -6.43
CA GLY A 782 22.61 4.78 -7.19
C GLY A 782 21.36 5.30 -7.89
N GLY A 783 20.69 4.38 -8.56
CA GLY A 783 19.39 4.63 -9.16
C GLY A 783 19.09 3.65 -10.28
N TYR A 784 17.82 3.57 -10.63
CA TYR A 784 17.38 2.82 -11.79
C TYR A 784 16.18 3.49 -12.45
N VAL A 785 15.98 3.16 -13.72
CA VAL A 785 14.77 3.49 -14.47
C VAL A 785 14.31 2.24 -15.21
N SER A 786 13.03 1.93 -15.11
CA SER A 786 12.37 0.89 -15.88
C SER A 786 11.34 1.50 -16.79
N VAL A 787 11.42 1.15 -18.08
CA VAL A 787 10.37 1.44 -19.08
C VAL A 787 9.65 0.14 -19.38
N THR A 788 8.40 0.02 -18.95
CA THR A 788 7.58 -1.19 -19.13
C THR A 788 6.45 -0.92 -20.11
N VAL A 789 6.25 -1.84 -21.05
CA VAL A 789 5.12 -1.84 -21.99
C VAL A 789 4.39 -3.15 -21.83
N SER A 790 3.06 -3.11 -21.72
CA SER A 790 2.22 -4.31 -21.62
C SER A 790 0.94 -4.12 -22.42
N ALA A 791 0.39 -5.21 -22.97
CA ALA A 791 -0.93 -5.19 -23.58
C ALA A 791 -1.53 -6.60 -23.67
N GLU A 792 -2.82 -6.67 -23.92
CA GLU A 792 -3.59 -7.91 -24.07
C GLU A 792 -4.33 -7.96 -25.41
N VAL A 793 -4.61 -9.18 -25.86
CA VAL A 793 -5.41 -9.48 -27.06
C VAL A 793 -6.17 -10.78 -26.85
N ARG A 794 -7.33 -10.90 -27.49
CA ARG A 794 -8.09 -12.15 -27.52
C ARG A 794 -7.63 -13.03 -28.69
N GLY A 795 -7.15 -14.24 -28.39
CA GLY A 795 -6.75 -15.25 -29.37
C GLY A 795 -7.91 -15.73 -30.25
N ASP A 796 -7.60 -16.25 -31.44
CA ASP A 796 -8.61 -16.75 -32.38
C ASP A 796 -9.37 -17.97 -31.85
N ASP A 797 -8.78 -18.69 -30.89
CA ASP A 797 -9.40 -19.80 -30.16
C ASP A 797 -10.17 -19.36 -28.90
N GLY A 798 -10.33 -18.04 -28.70
CA GLY A 798 -11.04 -17.44 -27.58
C GLY A 798 -10.26 -17.37 -26.26
N SER A 799 -8.96 -17.69 -26.25
CA SER A 799 -8.11 -17.48 -25.07
C SER A 799 -7.76 -15.99 -24.85
N ASN A 800 -7.52 -15.58 -23.60
CA ASN A 800 -6.94 -14.26 -23.30
C ASN A 800 -5.40 -14.38 -23.34
N LEU A 801 -4.75 -13.52 -24.13
CA LEU A 801 -3.30 -13.52 -24.34
C LEU A 801 -2.75 -12.16 -23.94
N GLY A 802 -1.64 -12.15 -23.21
CA GLY A 802 -0.92 -10.94 -22.84
C GLY A 802 0.57 -11.11 -23.07
N ASP A 803 1.24 -9.98 -23.30
CA ASP A 803 2.69 -9.90 -23.35
C ASP A 803 3.14 -8.57 -22.72
N SER A 804 4.41 -8.47 -22.38
CA SER A 804 4.98 -7.25 -21.83
C SER A 804 6.47 -7.23 -22.06
N PHE A 805 7.06 -6.08 -22.40
CA PHE A 805 8.51 -5.90 -22.36
C PHE A 805 8.96 -4.82 -21.37
N SER A 806 10.19 -4.96 -20.85
CA SER A 806 10.80 -3.95 -19.98
C SER A 806 12.25 -3.65 -20.34
N LEU A 807 12.60 -2.37 -20.35
CA LEU A 807 13.98 -1.89 -20.36
C LEU A 807 14.41 -1.60 -18.92
N SER A 808 15.62 -2.03 -18.53
CA SER A 808 16.22 -1.71 -17.23
C SER A 808 17.45 -0.83 -17.46
N LEU A 809 17.42 0.37 -16.90
CA LEU A 809 18.41 1.44 -17.11
C LEU A 809 18.90 1.96 -15.75
N LEU A 810 20.04 2.66 -15.70
CA LEU A 810 20.53 3.26 -14.45
C LEU A 810 20.21 4.76 -14.35
N ASN A 811 20.01 5.44 -15.48
CA ASN A 811 19.74 6.88 -15.53
C ASN A 811 18.60 7.23 -16.51
N PRO A 812 17.74 8.22 -16.20
CA PRO A 812 16.74 8.74 -17.14
C PRO A 812 17.30 9.21 -18.49
N ALA A 813 18.57 9.64 -18.53
CA ALA A 813 19.25 10.02 -19.76
C ALA A 813 19.47 8.85 -20.74
N GLU A 814 19.41 7.60 -20.26
CA GLU A 814 19.54 6.39 -21.07
C GLU A 814 18.21 5.94 -21.71
N ILE A 815 17.09 6.59 -21.37
CA ILE A 815 15.78 6.25 -21.97
C ILE A 815 15.86 6.51 -23.48
N PRO A 816 15.51 5.54 -24.34
CA PRO A 816 15.53 5.75 -25.78
C PRO A 816 14.61 6.89 -26.20
N SER A 817 14.86 7.46 -27.37
CA SER A 817 14.03 8.53 -27.90
C SER A 817 12.56 8.08 -28.07
N VAL A 818 11.64 9.04 -28.07
CA VAL A 818 10.20 8.77 -28.27
C VAL A 818 9.96 7.96 -29.54
N GLU A 819 10.65 8.28 -30.64
CA GLU A 819 10.49 7.57 -31.92
C GLU A 819 11.03 6.13 -31.87
N GLU A 820 12.19 5.90 -31.26
CA GLU A 820 12.71 4.54 -31.05
C GLU A 820 11.79 3.70 -30.15
N LEU A 821 11.18 4.31 -29.12
CA LEU A 821 10.19 3.63 -28.29
C LEU A 821 8.91 3.35 -29.07
N LYS A 822 8.42 4.28 -29.90
CA LYS A 822 7.25 4.04 -30.78
C LYS A 822 7.50 2.85 -31.71
N GLU A 823 8.67 2.76 -32.34
CA GLU A 823 9.04 1.62 -33.19
C GLU A 823 9.05 0.30 -32.42
N ARG A 824 9.61 0.29 -31.19
CA ARG A 824 9.60 -0.88 -30.32
C ARG A 824 8.19 -1.29 -29.91
N VAL A 825 7.32 -0.33 -29.61
CA VAL A 825 5.91 -0.59 -29.27
C VAL A 825 5.12 -1.10 -30.47
N LYS A 826 5.40 -0.61 -31.68
CA LYS A 826 4.80 -1.16 -32.93
C LYS A 826 5.21 -2.61 -33.13
N ALA A 827 6.50 -2.91 -33.04
CA ALA A 827 7.00 -4.28 -33.15
C ALA A 827 6.41 -5.22 -32.07
N PHE A 828 6.25 -4.71 -30.84
CA PHE A 828 5.58 -5.42 -29.76
C PHE A 828 4.09 -5.70 -30.08
N ALA A 829 3.35 -4.69 -30.53
CA ALA A 829 1.94 -4.82 -30.89
C ALA A 829 1.74 -5.80 -32.05
N GLU A 830 2.57 -5.73 -33.10
CA GLU A 830 2.60 -6.69 -34.20
C GLU A 830 2.92 -8.11 -33.71
N GLY A 831 3.89 -8.23 -32.79
CA GLY A 831 4.21 -9.48 -32.13
C GLY A 831 3.03 -10.05 -31.37
N LEU A 832 2.26 -9.23 -30.66
CA LEU A 832 1.06 -9.66 -29.95
C LEU A 832 -0.05 -10.12 -30.93
N MET A 833 -0.23 -9.41 -32.05
CA MET A 833 -1.16 -9.81 -33.12
C MET A 833 -0.74 -11.13 -33.80
N GLN A 834 0.56 -11.41 -33.95
CA GLN A 834 1.03 -12.71 -34.41
C GLN A 834 0.77 -13.82 -33.38
N LEU A 835 0.88 -13.50 -32.07
CA LEU A 835 0.60 -14.46 -31.00
C LEU A 835 -0.88 -14.85 -30.97
N LYS A 836 -1.77 -13.89 -31.23
CA LYS A 836 -3.22 -14.12 -31.38
C LYS A 836 -3.55 -15.24 -32.39
N ALA A 837 -2.88 -15.23 -33.54
CA ALA A 837 -3.08 -16.20 -34.62
C ALA A 837 -2.24 -17.49 -34.48
N ALA A 838 -1.33 -17.55 -33.50
CA ALA A 838 -0.42 -18.67 -33.35
C ALA A 838 -1.16 -19.94 -32.87
N PRO A 839 -0.96 -21.11 -33.48
CA PRO A 839 -1.57 -22.35 -33.00
C PRO A 839 -0.94 -22.80 -31.66
N PRO A 840 -1.71 -23.45 -30.78
CA PRO A 840 -1.14 -24.10 -29.60
C PRO A 840 -0.24 -25.28 -30.02
N VAL A 841 0.77 -25.58 -29.22
CA VAL A 841 1.59 -26.80 -29.38
C VAL A 841 0.67 -28.02 -29.27
N ALA A 842 0.55 -28.78 -30.37
CA ALA A 842 -0.39 -29.89 -30.49
C ALA A 842 0.17 -31.22 -30.00
N GLU A 843 1.50 -31.38 -30.10
CA GLU A 843 2.23 -32.58 -29.72
C GLU A 843 2.89 -32.48 -28.34
N TYR A 844 3.02 -33.62 -27.65
CA TYR A 844 4.00 -33.75 -26.58
C TYR A 844 5.40 -33.85 -27.21
N TYR A 845 6.31 -32.98 -26.79
CA TYR A 845 7.68 -32.96 -27.29
C TYR A 845 8.65 -33.39 -26.20
N ASN A 846 9.59 -34.27 -26.53
CA ASN A 846 10.73 -34.59 -25.67
C ASN A 846 11.99 -34.72 -26.56
N GLY A 847 12.79 -33.66 -26.64
CA GLY A 847 13.92 -33.60 -27.54
C GLY A 847 14.75 -32.34 -27.42
N PRO A 848 15.62 -32.04 -28.41
CA PRO A 848 16.50 -30.90 -28.36
C PRO A 848 15.78 -29.58 -28.61
N ILE A 849 16.03 -28.59 -27.76
CA ILE A 849 15.53 -27.21 -27.89
C ILE A 849 16.69 -26.25 -28.00
N LEU A 850 16.59 -25.32 -28.95
CA LEU A 850 17.52 -24.21 -29.09
C LEU A 850 16.99 -23.01 -28.30
N PHE A 851 17.73 -22.60 -27.28
CA PHE A 851 17.50 -21.36 -26.54
C PHE A 851 18.29 -20.24 -27.19
N GLU A 852 17.68 -19.08 -27.38
CA GLU A 852 18.30 -17.90 -27.98
C GLU A 852 17.97 -16.63 -27.18
N GLY A 853 18.88 -15.65 -27.25
CA GLY A 853 18.69 -14.36 -26.61
C GLY A 853 18.55 -14.44 -25.10
N GLY A 854 17.65 -13.64 -24.52
CA GLY A 854 17.42 -13.58 -23.07
C GLY A 854 16.97 -14.91 -22.42
N ALA A 855 16.50 -15.87 -23.22
CA ALA A 855 16.18 -17.20 -22.70
C ALA A 855 17.45 -17.91 -22.21
N VAL A 856 18.59 -17.71 -22.87
CA VAL A 856 19.88 -18.25 -22.43
C VAL A 856 20.31 -17.63 -21.10
N ALA A 857 20.21 -16.31 -20.97
CA ALA A 857 20.56 -15.61 -19.75
C ALA A 857 19.68 -16.06 -18.57
N THR A 858 18.39 -16.26 -18.79
CA THR A 858 17.44 -16.76 -17.78
C THR A 858 17.82 -18.16 -17.30
N VAL A 859 18.17 -19.06 -18.22
CA VAL A 859 18.65 -20.42 -17.91
C VAL A 859 19.90 -20.37 -17.03
N LEU A 860 20.87 -19.55 -17.40
CA LEU A 860 22.13 -19.42 -16.66
C LEU A 860 21.92 -18.80 -15.28
N ALA A 861 21.15 -17.72 -15.19
CA ALA A 861 20.86 -17.04 -13.93
C ALA A 861 20.15 -17.96 -12.93
N ASN A 862 19.07 -18.63 -13.34
CA ASN A 862 18.29 -19.51 -12.45
C ASN A 862 19.09 -20.69 -11.90
N ASN A 863 20.05 -21.20 -12.68
CA ASN A 863 20.84 -22.37 -12.27
C ASN A 863 22.15 -22.02 -11.54
N LEU A 864 22.65 -20.78 -11.66
CA LEU A 864 23.98 -20.42 -11.16
C LEU A 864 23.96 -19.27 -10.15
N LEU A 865 23.11 -18.26 -10.31
CA LEU A 865 23.24 -16.96 -9.63
C LEU A 865 22.27 -16.78 -8.46
N TYR A 866 22.04 -17.83 -7.69
CA TYR A 866 21.23 -17.82 -6.47
C TYR A 866 22.09 -18.05 -5.21
N ARG A 867 21.56 -17.74 -4.01
CA ARG A 867 22.23 -18.02 -2.73
C ARG A 867 22.36 -19.52 -2.50
N GLY A 868 23.59 -20.01 -2.33
CA GLY A 868 23.93 -21.43 -2.33
C GLY A 868 24.29 -21.98 -3.72
N GLY A 869 24.17 -21.15 -4.77
CA GLY A 869 24.69 -21.37 -6.11
C GLY A 869 26.15 -20.95 -6.23
N LEU A 870 26.49 -20.08 -7.18
CA LEU A 870 27.80 -19.42 -7.25
C LEU A 870 27.97 -18.32 -6.19
N ILE A 871 26.89 -17.93 -5.51
CA ILE A 871 26.90 -17.00 -4.38
C ILE A 871 26.91 -17.83 -3.10
N ALA A 872 27.92 -17.64 -2.25
CA ALA A 872 28.05 -18.34 -0.99
C ALA A 872 26.87 -18.08 -0.05
N ALA A 873 26.52 -19.09 0.75
CA ALA A 873 25.48 -19.01 1.77
C ALA A 873 25.89 -19.85 2.98
N ARG A 874 25.44 -19.42 4.16
CA ARG A 874 25.61 -20.12 5.45
C ARG A 874 24.30 -20.08 6.22
N SER A 875 24.04 -21.11 7.01
CA SER A 875 22.84 -21.24 7.83
C SER A 875 23.13 -22.14 9.04
N LEU A 876 22.50 -21.87 10.18
CA LEU A 876 22.53 -22.75 11.35
C LEU A 876 21.72 -24.03 11.12
N MET A 877 20.64 -23.95 10.33
CA MET A 877 19.81 -25.10 9.95
C MET A 877 20.36 -25.76 8.69
N PRO A 878 20.24 -27.09 8.53
CA PRO A 878 20.63 -27.79 7.30
C PRO A 878 19.98 -27.12 6.09
N MET A 879 20.80 -26.63 5.16
CA MET A 879 20.31 -26.16 3.88
C MET A 879 19.98 -27.37 3.00
N GLY A 880 19.02 -27.22 2.08
CA GLY A 880 18.85 -28.18 0.99
C GLY A 880 20.13 -28.29 0.16
N ARG A 881 20.24 -29.34 -0.69
CA ARG A 881 21.40 -29.51 -1.57
C ARG A 881 21.63 -28.26 -2.42
N GLY A 882 22.82 -27.67 -2.31
CA GLY A 882 23.25 -26.50 -3.09
C GLY A 882 24.44 -26.83 -4.00
N LEU A 883 24.90 -25.86 -4.80
CA LEU A 883 26.10 -26.04 -5.62
C LEU A 883 27.36 -26.23 -4.78
N ALA A 884 27.39 -25.73 -3.54
CA ALA A 884 28.52 -25.89 -2.62
C ALA A 884 28.91 -27.37 -2.39
N ASP A 885 27.95 -28.30 -2.42
CA ASP A 885 28.22 -29.75 -2.30
C ASP A 885 28.93 -30.32 -3.54
N GLN A 886 28.83 -29.62 -4.68
CA GLN A 886 29.44 -29.96 -5.96
C GLN A 886 30.73 -29.16 -6.20
N PHE A 887 31.28 -28.51 -5.17
CA PHE A 887 32.55 -27.78 -5.29
C PHE A 887 33.68 -28.70 -5.77
N GLY A 888 34.41 -28.28 -6.80
CA GLY A 888 35.43 -29.10 -7.46
C GLY A 888 34.89 -30.14 -8.44
N GLN A 889 33.57 -30.29 -8.58
CA GLN A 889 32.92 -31.20 -9.52
C GLN A 889 32.50 -30.47 -10.80
N LYS A 890 32.22 -31.24 -11.86
CA LYS A 890 31.68 -30.73 -13.11
C LYS A 890 30.19 -30.41 -12.93
N ILE A 891 29.80 -29.15 -13.12
CA ILE A 891 28.42 -28.66 -12.97
C ILE A 891 27.80 -28.20 -14.29
N MET A 892 28.61 -28.03 -15.34
CA MET A 892 28.15 -27.69 -16.69
C MET A 892 29.10 -28.24 -17.76
N ASP A 893 28.75 -28.04 -19.03
CA ASP A 893 29.54 -28.44 -20.19
C ASP A 893 30.99 -27.94 -20.11
N GLU A 894 31.96 -28.78 -20.49
CA GLU A 894 33.40 -28.47 -20.36
C GLU A 894 33.87 -27.35 -21.28
N ARG A 895 33.06 -27.01 -22.29
CA ARG A 895 33.30 -25.86 -23.16
C ARG A 895 32.99 -24.52 -22.49
N LEU A 896 32.33 -24.51 -21.32
CA LEU A 896 31.91 -23.29 -20.65
C LEU A 896 32.84 -22.93 -19.48
N THR A 897 33.23 -21.66 -19.42
CA THR A 897 33.94 -21.05 -18.30
C THR A 897 33.13 -19.85 -17.82
N VAL A 898 32.89 -19.74 -16.51
CA VAL A 898 32.13 -18.65 -15.90
C VAL A 898 33.08 -17.78 -15.09
N LYS A 899 33.12 -16.49 -15.43
CA LYS A 899 33.93 -15.48 -14.76
C LYS A 899 33.07 -14.38 -14.17
N ASN A 900 33.53 -13.76 -13.08
CA ASN A 900 32.98 -12.51 -12.57
C ASN A 900 33.98 -11.38 -12.79
N TYR A 901 33.57 -10.36 -13.55
CA TYR A 901 34.31 -9.13 -13.78
C TYR A 901 33.74 -8.00 -12.93
N THR A 902 34.61 -7.23 -12.29
CA THR A 902 34.22 -6.09 -11.45
C THR A 902 34.65 -4.75 -12.06
N ASN A 903 35.74 -4.72 -12.82
CA ASN A 903 36.31 -3.51 -13.40
C ASN A 903 35.99 -3.28 -14.90
N LYS A 904 35.05 -4.05 -15.48
CA LYS A 904 34.72 -3.98 -16.90
C LYS A 904 33.53 -3.04 -17.14
N LYS A 905 33.77 -1.89 -17.78
CA LYS A 905 32.74 -0.85 -18.03
C LYS A 905 31.84 -1.11 -19.24
N GLU A 906 32.36 -1.79 -20.26
CA GLU A 906 31.61 -2.06 -21.50
C GLU A 906 32.04 -3.39 -22.14
N TYR A 907 31.20 -3.95 -23.01
CA TYR A 907 31.49 -5.11 -23.84
C TYR A 907 30.88 -4.92 -25.22
N ASN A 908 31.71 -4.97 -26.28
CA ASN A 908 31.30 -4.74 -27.68
C ASN A 908 30.44 -3.46 -27.85
N GLY A 909 30.83 -2.37 -27.20
CA GLY A 909 30.11 -1.08 -27.23
C GLY A 909 28.84 -1.03 -26.38
N THR A 910 28.48 -2.10 -25.66
CA THR A 910 27.36 -2.11 -24.71
C THR A 910 27.87 -1.82 -23.29
N PRO A 911 27.33 -0.80 -22.59
CA PRO A 911 27.66 -0.55 -21.19
C PRO A 911 27.32 -1.73 -20.28
N LEU A 912 28.15 -1.96 -19.25
CA LEU A 912 27.96 -3.01 -18.25
C LEU A 912 27.68 -2.39 -16.87
N TYR A 913 26.48 -2.64 -16.36
CA TYR A 913 26.02 -2.20 -15.04
C TYR A 913 26.65 -2.95 -13.88
N GLY A 914 27.25 -4.11 -14.12
CA GLY A 914 27.98 -4.88 -13.11
C GLY A 914 29.35 -4.30 -12.73
N TYR A 915 29.72 -3.11 -13.24
CA TYR A 915 30.97 -2.43 -12.88
C TYR A 915 30.89 -1.84 -11.48
N TYR A 916 31.92 -2.08 -10.67
CA TYR A 916 32.15 -1.40 -9.41
C TYR A 916 33.61 -1.55 -8.97
N GLU A 917 34.17 -0.53 -8.33
CA GLU A 917 35.57 -0.53 -7.89
C GLU A 917 35.74 -1.03 -6.46
N MET A 918 34.69 -0.89 -5.66
CA MET A 918 34.66 -1.26 -4.25
C MET A 918 33.24 -1.70 -3.89
N ASP A 919 33.14 -2.72 -3.07
CA ASP A 919 31.86 -3.28 -2.66
C ASP A 919 31.25 -2.48 -1.48
N GLY A 920 30.02 -2.80 -1.10
CA GLY A 920 29.29 -2.13 -0.02
C GLY A 920 29.86 -2.36 1.38
N ASP A 921 30.81 -3.29 1.54
CA ASP A 921 31.56 -3.50 2.77
C ASP A 921 32.92 -2.78 2.76
N GLY A 922 33.26 -2.09 1.67
CA GLY A 922 34.50 -1.34 1.55
C GLY A 922 35.68 -2.18 1.05
N VAL A 923 35.42 -3.34 0.47
CA VAL A 923 36.44 -4.26 -0.05
C VAL A 923 36.63 -4.04 -1.55
N THR A 924 37.88 -3.88 -1.97
CA THR A 924 38.25 -3.85 -3.40
C THR A 924 38.30 -5.28 -3.93
N PRO A 925 37.41 -5.67 -4.87
CA PRO A 925 37.40 -7.03 -5.41
C PRO A 925 38.57 -7.29 -6.37
N GLU A 926 38.88 -8.57 -6.59
CA GLU A 926 39.66 -9.00 -7.75
C GLU A 926 38.96 -8.55 -9.05
N ALA A 927 39.74 -8.04 -10.02
CA ALA A 927 39.22 -7.56 -11.30
C ALA A 927 38.53 -8.65 -12.13
N GLU A 928 39.08 -9.86 -12.10
CA GLU A 928 38.59 -11.07 -12.77
C GLU A 928 38.65 -12.25 -11.80
N MET A 929 37.53 -12.94 -11.61
CA MET A 929 37.45 -14.17 -10.82
C MET A 929 36.87 -15.30 -11.66
N VAL A 930 37.58 -16.43 -11.73
CA VAL A 930 37.08 -17.65 -12.40
C VAL A 930 36.25 -18.47 -11.41
N LEU A 931 34.93 -18.47 -11.58
CA LEU A 931 33.99 -19.19 -10.71
C LEU A 931 33.82 -20.64 -11.16
N VAL A 932 33.73 -20.86 -12.47
CA VAL A 932 33.65 -22.18 -13.10
C VAL A 932 34.68 -22.24 -14.21
N GLU A 933 35.58 -23.21 -14.18
CA GLU A 933 36.63 -23.39 -15.17
C GLU A 933 36.36 -24.67 -15.96
N LYS A 934 36.12 -24.54 -17.28
CA LYS A 934 35.84 -25.69 -18.18
C LYS A 934 34.81 -26.65 -17.59
N GLY A 935 33.69 -26.07 -17.13
CA GLY A 935 32.57 -26.78 -16.53
C GLY A 935 32.76 -27.22 -15.07
N VAL A 936 33.95 -27.06 -14.49
CA VAL A 936 34.26 -27.46 -13.10
C VAL A 936 34.11 -26.28 -12.15
N PHE A 937 33.35 -26.45 -11.06
CA PHE A 937 33.13 -25.40 -10.07
C PHE A 937 34.39 -25.15 -9.22
N LYS A 938 34.90 -23.91 -9.20
CA LYS A 938 36.21 -23.55 -8.60
C LYS A 938 36.15 -22.53 -7.48
N LYS A 939 35.24 -21.54 -7.55
CA LYS A 939 35.21 -20.41 -6.61
C LYS A 939 33.77 -19.90 -6.48
N MET A 940 33.42 -19.44 -5.29
CA MET A 940 32.15 -18.78 -4.99
C MET A 940 32.38 -17.30 -4.70
N LEU A 941 31.40 -16.48 -5.04
CA LEU A 941 31.34 -15.09 -4.60
C LEU A 941 30.89 -15.06 -3.13
N ASN A 942 31.57 -14.28 -2.31
CA ASN A 942 31.24 -14.15 -0.91
C ASN A 942 31.37 -12.70 -0.40
N GLY A 943 30.54 -12.38 0.58
CA GLY A 943 30.68 -11.17 1.39
C GLY A 943 31.52 -11.46 2.62
N ARG A 944 31.40 -10.62 3.66
CA ARG A 944 32.18 -10.75 4.90
C ARG A 944 31.76 -11.89 5.85
N ILE A 945 30.82 -12.73 5.45
CA ILE A 945 30.33 -13.87 6.26
C ILE A 945 30.98 -15.14 5.72
N PRO A 946 31.95 -15.75 6.42
CA PRO A 946 32.66 -16.94 5.94
C PRO A 946 31.72 -18.12 5.69
N ALA A 947 31.98 -18.88 4.62
CA ALA A 947 31.36 -20.18 4.36
C ALA A 947 32.43 -21.24 4.04
N LEU A 948 32.16 -22.54 4.21
CA LEU A 948 33.17 -23.60 4.08
C LEU A 948 33.96 -23.58 2.77
N LYS A 949 33.27 -23.30 1.65
CA LYS A 949 33.88 -23.24 0.30
C LYS A 949 34.24 -21.82 -0.15
N ALA A 950 34.01 -20.83 0.72
CA ALA A 950 34.33 -19.44 0.50
C ALA A 950 34.68 -18.78 1.86
N PRO A 951 35.83 -19.13 2.45
CA PRO A 951 36.15 -18.69 3.80
C PRO A 951 36.47 -17.19 3.89
N GLU A 952 36.76 -16.54 2.76
CA GLU A 952 37.14 -15.12 2.65
C GLU A 952 36.17 -14.34 1.76
N THR A 953 36.01 -13.05 2.06
CA THR A 953 35.28 -12.11 1.21
C THR A 953 35.93 -11.99 -0.17
N THR A 954 35.11 -11.93 -1.22
CA THR A 954 35.57 -11.67 -2.59
C THR A 954 35.29 -10.24 -3.04
N GLY A 955 34.92 -9.35 -2.11
CA GLY A 955 34.47 -7.99 -2.43
C GLY A 955 33.17 -8.00 -3.23
N SER A 956 32.18 -8.77 -2.77
CA SER A 956 30.93 -9.00 -3.51
C SER A 956 29.68 -8.55 -2.75
N SER A 957 29.82 -7.78 -1.67
CA SER A 957 28.68 -7.15 -0.99
C SER A 957 28.15 -5.97 -1.82
N ARG A 958 26.88 -5.96 -2.18
CA ARG A 958 26.25 -4.94 -3.05
C ARG A 958 25.21 -4.17 -2.25
N PHE A 959 25.17 -2.85 -2.40
CA PHE A 959 24.07 -2.04 -1.88
C PHE A 959 22.78 -2.42 -2.60
N MET A 960 21.77 -2.83 -1.85
CA MET A 960 20.42 -2.96 -2.37
C MET A 960 19.81 -1.57 -2.51
N MET A 961 19.43 -1.18 -3.72
CA MET A 961 18.70 0.07 -4.00
C MET A 961 17.21 -0.10 -3.65
N SER A 962 16.94 -0.57 -2.43
CA SER A 962 15.62 -0.79 -1.86
C SER A 962 15.49 0.11 -0.62
N PRO A 963 14.96 1.33 -0.77
CA PRO A 963 15.00 2.30 0.32
C PRO A 963 14.20 1.87 1.54
N GLN A 964 13.15 1.05 1.41
CA GLN A 964 12.39 0.57 2.57
C GLN A 964 13.21 -0.37 3.48
N SER A 965 14.30 -0.94 2.97
CA SER A 965 15.18 -1.83 3.71
C SER A 965 16.61 -1.68 3.17
N PRO A 966 17.30 -0.57 3.50
CA PRO A 966 18.62 -0.29 2.95
C PRO A 966 19.66 -1.22 3.60
N THR A 967 20.01 -2.29 2.89
CA THR A 967 20.95 -3.34 3.36
C THR A 967 21.96 -3.70 2.28
N LEU A 968 22.92 -4.55 2.65
CA LEU A 968 23.81 -5.20 1.71
C LEU A 968 23.35 -6.62 1.39
N VAL A 969 23.66 -7.08 0.19
CA VAL A 969 23.53 -8.48 -0.22
C VAL A 969 24.77 -8.93 -0.95
N THR A 970 25.23 -10.15 -0.70
CA THR A 970 26.26 -10.76 -1.57
C THR A 970 25.68 -10.94 -2.97
N GLY A 971 26.25 -10.25 -3.94
CA GLY A 971 25.76 -10.19 -5.30
C GLY A 971 26.87 -10.36 -6.34
N THR A 972 26.48 -10.22 -7.60
CA THR A 972 27.36 -10.39 -8.76
C THR A 972 27.79 -9.04 -9.34
N GLY A 973 28.96 -8.99 -9.96
CA GLY A 973 29.33 -7.92 -10.89
C GLY A 973 28.84 -8.23 -12.30
N THR A 974 29.77 -8.29 -13.25
CA THR A 974 29.52 -8.77 -14.61
C THR A 974 29.87 -10.25 -14.72
N ILE A 975 28.87 -11.12 -14.85
CA ILE A 975 29.08 -12.55 -15.09
C ILE A 975 29.33 -12.80 -16.57
N HIS A 976 30.48 -13.36 -16.93
CA HIS A 976 30.81 -13.75 -18.31
C HIS A 976 30.83 -15.27 -18.42
N VAL A 977 29.88 -15.82 -19.16
CA VAL A 977 29.82 -17.24 -19.53
C VAL A 977 30.47 -17.41 -20.91
N GLN A 978 31.77 -17.72 -20.91
CA GLN A 978 32.59 -17.87 -22.10
C GLN A 978 32.49 -19.28 -22.68
N ALA A 979 32.30 -19.39 -24.00
CA ALA A 979 32.24 -20.66 -24.70
C ALA A 979 33.52 -20.92 -25.52
N GLU A 980 34.28 -21.96 -25.16
CA GLU A 980 35.36 -22.51 -25.97
C GLU A 980 34.80 -23.39 -27.10
N LYS A 981 35.34 -23.26 -28.31
CA LYS A 981 34.91 -24.05 -29.49
C LYS A 981 33.41 -23.88 -29.80
N GLY A 982 32.89 -22.66 -29.64
CA GLY A 982 31.53 -22.31 -30.03
C GLY A 982 31.27 -22.46 -31.53
N VAL A 983 30.00 -22.60 -31.89
CA VAL A 983 29.54 -22.69 -33.28
C VAL A 983 29.00 -21.34 -33.74
N ALA A 984 29.28 -20.95 -34.98
CA ALA A 984 28.68 -19.75 -35.58
C ALA A 984 27.14 -19.75 -35.41
N HIS A 985 26.59 -18.65 -34.90
CA HIS A 985 25.18 -18.54 -34.51
C HIS A 985 24.20 -18.98 -35.62
N GLU A 986 24.44 -18.55 -36.85
CA GLU A 986 23.64 -18.91 -38.03
C GLU A 986 23.58 -20.43 -38.33
N LYS A 987 24.54 -21.21 -37.81
CA LYS A 987 24.57 -22.67 -37.97
C LYS A 987 23.79 -23.41 -36.87
N MET A 988 23.40 -22.74 -35.78
CA MET A 988 22.73 -23.35 -34.63
C MET A 988 21.41 -24.02 -35.03
N LYS A 989 20.58 -23.34 -35.83
CA LYS A 989 19.32 -23.92 -36.34
C LYS A 989 19.55 -25.21 -37.16
N LYS A 990 20.59 -25.25 -38.00
CA LYS A 990 20.91 -26.46 -38.77
C LYS A 990 21.31 -27.62 -37.86
N LEU A 991 22.05 -27.33 -36.79
CA LEU A 991 22.42 -28.33 -35.77
C LEU A 991 21.21 -28.80 -34.97
N LEU A 992 20.28 -27.91 -34.62
CA LEU A 992 19.01 -28.26 -33.98
C LEU A 992 18.23 -29.26 -34.84
N ILE A 993 18.04 -28.96 -36.13
CA ILE A 993 17.32 -29.85 -37.06
C ILE A 993 18.02 -31.22 -37.15
N LYS A 994 19.36 -31.23 -37.23
CA LYS A 994 20.14 -32.47 -37.25
C LYS A 994 19.95 -33.29 -35.96
N ALA A 995 19.99 -32.64 -34.81
CA ALA A 995 19.81 -33.27 -33.50
C ALA A 995 18.39 -33.82 -33.34
N ALA A 996 17.37 -33.05 -33.73
CA ALA A 996 15.97 -33.46 -33.67
C ALA A 996 15.69 -34.68 -34.57
N LYS A 997 16.23 -34.70 -35.80
CA LYS A 997 16.15 -35.87 -36.70
C LYS A 997 16.80 -37.10 -36.08
N ALA A 998 17.98 -36.94 -35.46
CA ALA A 998 18.68 -38.03 -34.80
C ALA A 998 17.92 -38.56 -33.57
N ALA A 999 17.20 -37.69 -32.86
CA ALA A 999 16.35 -38.02 -31.74
C ALA A 999 14.95 -38.57 -32.15
N GLY A 1000 14.73 -38.84 -33.44
CA GLY A 1000 13.47 -39.38 -33.96
C GLY A 1000 12.27 -38.43 -33.85
N GLN A 1001 12.51 -37.13 -33.68
CA GLN A 1001 11.45 -36.13 -33.55
C GLN A 1001 10.87 -35.77 -34.92
N SER A 1002 9.59 -35.38 -34.95
CA SER A 1002 8.91 -34.89 -36.17
C SER A 1002 9.09 -33.38 -36.40
N CYS A 1003 9.48 -32.64 -35.35
CA CYS A 1003 9.74 -31.21 -35.33
C CYS A 1003 10.89 -30.88 -34.37
N ALA A 1004 11.31 -29.62 -34.32
CA ALA A 1004 12.17 -29.09 -33.25
C ALA A 1004 11.59 -27.78 -32.71
N TYR A 1005 12.11 -27.28 -31.59
CA TYR A 1005 11.66 -26.03 -31.01
C TYR A 1005 12.81 -25.05 -30.76
N ILE A 1006 12.51 -23.77 -30.99
CA ILE A 1006 13.37 -22.64 -30.63
C ILE A 1006 12.62 -21.81 -29.58
N VAL A 1007 13.29 -21.47 -28.50
CA VAL A 1007 12.79 -20.59 -27.44
C VAL A 1007 13.64 -19.33 -27.43
N ARG A 1008 13.03 -18.20 -27.80
CA ARG A 1008 13.67 -16.89 -27.85
C ARG A 1008 13.20 -16.04 -26.69
N GLY A 1009 14.14 -15.53 -25.90
CA GLY A 1009 13.88 -14.41 -25.02
C GLY A 1009 14.17 -13.12 -25.77
N ILE A 1010 13.14 -12.37 -26.12
CA ILE A 1010 13.32 -10.99 -26.56
C ILE A 1010 13.53 -10.17 -25.29
N SER A 1011 14.52 -9.27 -25.28
CA SER A 1011 14.86 -8.51 -24.06
C SER A 1011 13.62 -7.80 -23.52
N GLY A 1012 13.24 -8.16 -22.29
CA GLY A 1012 12.06 -7.66 -21.61
C GLY A 1012 10.79 -8.49 -21.81
N SER A 1013 10.62 -9.26 -22.89
CA SER A 1013 9.37 -9.95 -23.28
C SER A 1013 9.14 -11.32 -22.65
N ALA A 1014 7.88 -11.80 -22.69
CA ALA A 1014 7.59 -13.22 -22.48
C ALA A 1014 8.36 -14.08 -23.50
N LEU A 1015 8.74 -15.30 -23.11
CA LEU A 1015 9.47 -16.21 -23.98
C LEU A 1015 8.63 -16.59 -25.18
N VAL A 1016 9.20 -16.45 -26.37
CA VAL A 1016 8.52 -16.79 -27.62
C VAL A 1016 8.99 -18.15 -28.10
N VAL A 1017 8.04 -19.04 -28.41
CA VAL A 1017 8.32 -20.40 -28.86
C VAL A 1017 8.00 -20.55 -30.34
N TYR A 1018 8.94 -21.14 -31.09
CA TYR A 1018 8.80 -21.44 -32.50
C TYR A 1018 8.93 -22.94 -32.73
N ARG A 1019 7.97 -23.53 -33.43
CA ARG A 1019 8.06 -24.88 -33.99
C ARG A 1019 8.82 -24.82 -35.32
N VAL A 1020 9.82 -25.66 -35.47
CA VAL A 1020 10.68 -25.75 -36.65
C VAL A 1020 10.36 -27.03 -37.42
N ASP A 1021 10.03 -26.90 -38.70
CA ASP A 1021 9.88 -28.04 -39.59
C ASP A 1021 11.27 -28.61 -39.98
N LEU A 1022 11.44 -29.93 -39.84
CA LEU A 1022 12.73 -30.58 -40.06
C LEU A 1022 13.10 -30.72 -41.55
N LYS A 1023 12.15 -30.56 -42.48
CA LYS A 1023 12.37 -30.72 -43.93
C LYS A 1023 12.97 -29.44 -44.53
N ASP A 1024 12.34 -28.30 -44.27
CA ASP A 1024 12.71 -27.00 -44.87
C ASP A 1024 13.28 -25.99 -43.86
N GLY A 1025 13.20 -26.27 -42.55
CA GLY A 1025 13.67 -25.38 -41.49
C GLY A 1025 12.76 -24.18 -41.25
N LYS A 1026 11.53 -24.20 -41.76
CA LYS A 1026 10.54 -23.13 -41.57
C LYS A 1026 10.13 -23.03 -40.11
N GLU A 1027 10.13 -21.82 -39.60
CA GLU A 1027 9.73 -21.49 -38.23
C GLU A 1027 8.26 -21.06 -38.21
N THR A 1028 7.48 -21.62 -37.30
CA THR A 1028 6.09 -21.24 -37.06
C THR A 1028 5.95 -20.90 -35.59
N ARG A 1029 5.51 -19.68 -35.27
CA ARG A 1029 5.25 -19.28 -33.89
C ARG A 1029 4.13 -20.14 -33.32
N VAL A 1030 4.28 -20.60 -32.08
CA VAL A 1030 3.31 -21.46 -31.39
C VAL A 1030 3.06 -20.97 -29.96
N ARG A 1031 1.91 -21.34 -29.39
CA ARG A 1031 1.57 -21.08 -27.98
C ARG A 1031 1.83 -22.31 -27.12
N THR A 1032 2.46 -22.13 -25.96
CA THR A 1032 2.71 -23.19 -24.96
C THR A 1032 2.07 -22.83 -23.61
N THR A 1033 1.57 -23.81 -22.87
CA THR A 1033 1.00 -23.64 -21.52
C THR A 1033 1.86 -24.24 -20.41
N GLY A 1034 2.99 -24.88 -20.76
CA GLY A 1034 3.79 -25.68 -19.82
C GLY A 1034 5.21 -25.91 -20.36
N PHE A 1035 6.05 -24.88 -20.26
CA PHE A 1035 7.46 -24.96 -20.63
C PHE A 1035 8.34 -24.85 -19.38
N HIS A 1036 9.09 -25.91 -19.08
CA HIS A 1036 10.04 -25.92 -17.97
C HIS A 1036 11.42 -25.48 -18.48
N MET A 1037 12.01 -24.49 -17.80
CA MET A 1037 13.41 -24.13 -18.06
C MET A 1037 14.34 -25.31 -17.71
N PRO A 1038 15.44 -25.50 -18.45
CA PRO A 1038 16.40 -26.55 -18.16
C PRO A 1038 16.99 -26.39 -16.76
N GLU A 1039 16.95 -27.47 -16.00
CA GLU A 1039 17.67 -27.59 -14.73
C GLU A 1039 19.17 -27.83 -14.96
N LEU A 1040 19.97 -27.63 -13.92
CA LEU A 1040 21.43 -27.74 -13.95
C LEU A 1040 21.93 -29.06 -14.57
N THR A 1041 21.24 -30.17 -14.30
CA THR A 1041 21.60 -31.49 -14.86
C THR A 1041 21.60 -31.51 -16.39
N LYS A 1042 20.75 -30.69 -17.03
CA LYS A 1042 20.69 -30.53 -18.49
C LYS A 1042 21.82 -29.66 -19.05
N LEU A 1043 22.51 -28.90 -18.19
CA LEU A 1043 23.63 -28.04 -18.58
C LEU A 1043 24.98 -28.78 -18.59
N LEU A 1044 25.07 -29.99 -18.01
CA LEU A 1044 26.30 -30.81 -17.98
C LEU A 1044 26.81 -31.20 -19.36
N LYS A 1045 25.91 -31.30 -20.35
CA LYS A 1045 26.24 -31.65 -21.73
C LYS A 1045 25.29 -30.95 -22.69
N LEU A 1046 25.80 -29.94 -23.37
CA LEU A 1046 25.05 -29.19 -24.38
C LEU A 1046 25.31 -29.79 -25.77
N VAL A 1047 24.30 -29.76 -26.64
CA VAL A 1047 24.47 -30.26 -28.02
C VAL A 1047 25.32 -29.28 -28.82
N ALA A 1048 25.04 -27.98 -28.70
CA ALA A 1048 25.80 -26.91 -29.33
C ALA A 1048 25.73 -25.63 -28.49
N ILE A 1049 26.73 -24.78 -28.63
CA ILE A 1049 26.85 -23.49 -27.93
C ILE A 1049 27.27 -22.47 -28.98
N SER A 1050 26.62 -21.31 -29.02
CA SER A 1050 26.97 -20.25 -29.96
C SER A 1050 28.31 -19.61 -29.61
N SER A 1051 29.08 -19.23 -30.63
CA SER A 1051 30.28 -18.39 -30.48
C SER A 1051 29.96 -16.89 -30.45
N LYS A 1052 28.74 -16.49 -30.81
CA LYS A 1052 28.25 -15.12 -30.65
C LYS A 1052 27.88 -14.93 -29.18
N GLU A 1053 28.22 -13.79 -28.61
CA GLU A 1053 27.83 -13.43 -27.24
C GLU A 1053 26.91 -12.22 -27.24
N GLU A 1054 26.07 -12.14 -26.21
CA GLU A 1054 25.13 -11.05 -25.96
C GLU A 1054 25.25 -10.56 -24.52
N VAL A 1055 24.75 -9.34 -24.27
CA VAL A 1055 24.80 -8.68 -22.97
C VAL A 1055 23.38 -8.51 -22.43
N MET A 1056 23.17 -8.86 -21.16
CA MET A 1056 21.97 -8.55 -20.40
C MET A 1056 22.35 -7.72 -19.19
N ASN A 1057 21.81 -6.51 -19.12
CA ASN A 1057 21.84 -5.66 -17.93
C ASN A 1057 20.55 -5.86 -17.14
N TYR A 1058 20.66 -6.02 -15.82
CA TYR A 1058 19.53 -6.34 -14.96
C TYR A 1058 19.81 -5.92 -13.50
N LEU A 1059 18.76 -5.93 -12.69
CA LEU A 1059 18.79 -5.45 -11.30
C LEU A 1059 18.35 -6.56 -10.31
N PRO A 1060 19.12 -7.65 -10.17
CA PRO A 1060 18.77 -8.72 -9.23
C PRO A 1060 18.75 -8.17 -7.81
N ASN A 1061 17.66 -8.39 -7.06
CA ASN A 1061 17.50 -7.84 -5.71
C ASN A 1061 17.80 -6.32 -5.62
N ALA A 1062 17.44 -5.56 -6.67
CA ALA A 1062 17.62 -4.11 -6.75
C ALA A 1062 19.08 -3.61 -6.68
N TYR A 1063 20.08 -4.38 -7.14
CA TYR A 1063 21.44 -3.86 -7.35
C TYR A 1063 21.89 -4.01 -8.82
N PRO A 1064 22.73 -3.12 -9.38
CA PRO A 1064 23.24 -3.20 -10.75
C PRO A 1064 24.12 -4.43 -11.01
N ALA A 1065 23.75 -5.22 -12.04
CA ALA A 1065 24.49 -6.40 -12.51
C ALA A 1065 24.44 -6.54 -14.05
N SER A 1066 25.39 -7.30 -14.58
CA SER A 1066 25.45 -7.63 -16.01
C SER A 1066 25.77 -9.10 -16.24
N MET A 1067 25.33 -9.63 -17.37
CA MET A 1067 25.71 -10.95 -17.87
C MET A 1067 26.14 -10.86 -19.33
N ILE A 1068 27.32 -11.39 -19.64
CA ILE A 1068 27.78 -11.68 -21.00
C ILE A 1068 27.62 -13.18 -21.20
N TYR A 1069 26.85 -13.60 -22.18
CA TYR A 1069 26.48 -15.01 -22.36
C TYR A 1069 26.41 -15.42 -23.83
N PRO A 1070 26.51 -16.71 -24.16
CA PRO A 1070 26.37 -17.18 -25.55
C PRO A 1070 24.97 -16.87 -26.10
N ALA A 1071 24.88 -16.31 -27.29
CA ALA A 1071 23.62 -15.90 -27.93
C ALA A 1071 22.66 -17.08 -28.19
N GLY A 1072 23.15 -18.32 -28.15
CA GLY A 1072 22.30 -19.50 -28.22
C GLY A 1072 22.94 -20.77 -27.66
N MET A 1073 22.11 -21.68 -27.16
CA MET A 1073 22.51 -23.03 -26.72
C MET A 1073 21.46 -24.07 -27.08
N ILE A 1074 21.89 -25.26 -27.48
CA ILE A 1074 20.98 -26.39 -27.72
C ILE A 1074 21.07 -27.35 -26.53
N VAL A 1075 19.94 -27.51 -25.84
CA VAL A 1075 19.78 -28.40 -24.69
C VAL A 1075 18.92 -29.58 -25.10
N ASP A 1076 19.35 -30.80 -24.77
CA ASP A 1076 18.66 -32.04 -25.16
C ASP A 1076 17.72 -32.56 -24.07
N GLY A 1077 16.76 -33.40 -24.47
CA GLY A 1077 15.78 -34.03 -23.58
C GLY A 1077 14.95 -33.01 -22.80
N MET A 1078 14.54 -31.94 -23.48
CA MET A 1078 13.62 -30.94 -22.96
C MET A 1078 12.19 -31.31 -23.31
N VAL A 1079 11.28 -31.07 -22.37
CA VAL A 1079 9.87 -31.41 -22.52
C VAL A 1079 9.05 -30.15 -22.82
N ILE A 1080 8.21 -30.23 -23.85
CA ILE A 1080 7.10 -29.29 -24.05
C ILE A 1080 5.81 -30.08 -23.99
N GLU A 1081 4.96 -29.70 -23.04
CA GLU A 1081 3.64 -30.30 -22.91
C GLU A 1081 2.69 -29.79 -24.00
N LYS A 1082 1.70 -30.62 -24.32
CA LYS A 1082 0.61 -30.21 -25.19
C LYS A 1082 -0.12 -29.02 -24.56
N ALA A 1083 -0.25 -27.93 -25.33
CA ALA A 1083 -0.97 -26.76 -24.88
C ALA A 1083 -2.48 -27.01 -24.92
N ASN A 1084 -3.14 -26.88 -23.78
CA ASN A 1084 -4.60 -26.89 -23.66
C ASN A 1084 -5.05 -25.46 -23.31
N PRO A 1085 -5.18 -24.57 -24.31
CA PRO A 1085 -5.56 -23.19 -24.06
C PRO A 1085 -6.92 -23.14 -23.36
N LYS A 1086 -7.02 -22.31 -22.32
CA LYS A 1086 -8.29 -22.04 -21.66
C LYS A 1086 -9.09 -21.10 -22.55
N THR A 1087 -10.04 -21.64 -23.30
CA THR A 1087 -10.99 -20.84 -24.07
C THR A 1087 -11.94 -20.13 -23.13
N GLU A 1088 -12.01 -18.81 -23.24
CA GLU A 1088 -13.00 -17.99 -22.54
C GLU A 1088 -14.21 -17.75 -23.45
N LYS A 1089 -15.39 -17.51 -22.87
CA LYS A 1089 -16.56 -17.09 -23.67
C LYS A 1089 -16.30 -15.72 -24.29
N GLU A 1090 -16.99 -15.42 -25.40
CA GLU A 1090 -16.94 -14.09 -26.00
C GLU A 1090 -17.42 -13.05 -24.97
N PRO A 1091 -16.74 -11.91 -24.81
CA PRO A 1091 -17.15 -10.88 -23.87
C PRO A 1091 -18.56 -10.37 -24.16
N ALA A 1092 -19.35 -10.15 -23.11
CA ALA A 1092 -20.73 -9.66 -23.22
C ALA A 1092 -20.84 -8.25 -23.84
N LEU A 1093 -19.75 -7.49 -23.84
CA LEU A 1093 -19.63 -6.15 -24.39
C LEU A 1093 -18.48 -6.13 -25.41
N LYS A 1094 -18.73 -5.59 -26.60
CA LYS A 1094 -17.67 -5.37 -27.59
C LYS A 1094 -16.67 -4.33 -27.09
N LEU A 1095 -15.40 -4.51 -27.43
CA LEU A 1095 -14.34 -3.54 -27.13
C LEU A 1095 -14.68 -2.17 -27.73
N PRO A 1096 -14.54 -1.03 -27.00
CA PRO A 1096 -14.99 0.29 -27.47
C PRO A 1096 -14.51 0.67 -28.87
N ARG A 1097 -13.23 0.45 -29.16
CA ARG A 1097 -12.62 0.78 -30.44
C ARG A 1097 -13.06 -0.09 -31.62
N GLN A 1098 -13.86 -1.14 -31.36
CA GLN A 1098 -14.51 -1.98 -32.38
C GLN A 1098 -15.98 -1.61 -32.60
N ARG A 1099 -16.51 -0.63 -31.84
CA ARG A 1099 -17.91 -0.16 -31.97
C ARG A 1099 -18.07 0.93 -33.02
N ASP A 1100 -16.97 1.64 -33.29
CA ASP A 1100 -16.91 2.84 -34.14
C ASP A 1100 -16.33 2.55 -35.53
#